data_AF-A0AAD4FB83-F1
#
_entry.id   AF-A0AAD4FB83-F1
#
_cell.length_a   1.000
_cell.length_b   1.000
_cell.length_c   1.000
_cell.angle_alpha   90.00
_cell.angle_beta   90.00
_cell.angle_gamma   90.00
#
_symmetry.space_group_name_H-M   'P 1'
#
loop_
_entity.id
_entity.type
_entity.pdbx_description
1 polymer ?
#
loop_
_entity_poly.entity_id
_entity_poly.type
_entity_poly.pdbx_seq_one_letter_code
_entity_poly.pdbx_strand_id
1 'polypeptide(L)'
;MPTPDTFNLPALEQVGNFDLATSLTEDLPQGADADILLLGCGDARHILYTLFAEKGLPSRKLDFTACDTDEGTLARNILLFTLTLDNDDKVSLAQIWNIYHHPALDNRDIQLIASQAQKLLGLSQTLQEWHSGPYGATLRFCDVVTFSLVRSMWTKWADVARQSSSNTDKSRSAQFARDKVEHTFESWAVQISKKLIFADKEQIETPLSESDGDEIVVPNPLFTVPLTTSAVLRNATHPLLGFHITAAQANLTGVSPIGMNEILECDADVQDSLFSAAVAQFGDWTDAFRDAAPRTVIRFTTSECFALCYTLRFSLETGKTCAQHYHGKVGFEALALAESEYGDGGSAPKQFDVIDASTHFRRLNTLNMLVSAGPLLKDLPSSTLYTRNLHRLSDEENIEELLCGHTTTVSMLLGLVSVEYWTNAKARSTASQVLEVWSKKSPAPTAEHTILGFRHSWKQTKHMPGRDSRASDSLLQASIEDLASLVHSCYQNMYAVRGLKQRPSEEQLKAWGPNQLLASHNHPGTISAFVRSIARRAEVDSTQLFEGFLEKITSDPQLRVCLGAYTLEVPTFGLKLAKSWHWLDLKPKSRPAFSKWATVPPAVAITVVVPTERWKAVTPVMDESDGPRALNAEISGHLRIPDTKAATVYWDTQVSFGTIETESSRDQDNFVVRVQEDQEAWKGSSPMIISYYVPTQFVEAMFSQATVSFSALFSILRPDGREEMAGDTILFPFEKPLSDEEHVFITKYRPRQTGYAITEGVLLDLPKSKTPENDITSSNATFTANFSSQKSADILTVTGRLDITSEEGRRLLADKDRALILPLSFPAPILKDGSKTRIARTTGYIEVIAPLANPSTHPAPLDNILPTTLLASSNIPSTLNIPHLNLSTLPILPSRTNPASPPTPRLNFKESLFTSFMLVSGLQGGQTGLFALTHPGGGHPRAAGGGVVLDAAALPFTRALVDSGVLEGFLLVLPDATPRERSVEEGAALAERLPEGFVTLPEWETAARYATRVAISPVYASPLVEDVIPPGMAKAAADKGEGEGAVMMACRKCGKIGGTPGVKLRKCARCLEVAYCSPECQKTDWKKHRMECKESEVHGMA
;
A
#
# COMPACT_ATOMS: atom_id res chain seq x y z
N MET A 1 -17.81 3.03 2.52
CA MET A 1 -17.06 4.29 2.66
C MET A 1 -16.71 4.77 1.26
N PRO A 2 -17.06 6.00 0.88
CA PRO A 2 -16.42 6.65 -0.25
C PRO A 2 -14.98 7.02 0.11
N THR A 3 -14.09 7.04 -0.88
CA THR A 3 -12.79 7.74 -0.81
C THR A 3 -12.99 9.17 -0.35
N PRO A 4 -12.05 9.81 0.37
CA PRO A 4 -12.02 11.26 0.51
C PRO A 4 -12.31 11.96 -0.83
N ASP A 5 -13.19 12.95 -0.82
CA ASP A 5 -14.03 13.39 -1.95
C ASP A 5 -13.31 14.18 -3.05
N THR A 6 -12.03 13.90 -3.27
CA THR A 6 -11.22 14.55 -4.29
C THR A 6 -11.65 14.12 -5.70
N PHE A 7 -12.32 15.03 -6.41
CA PHE A 7 -12.48 15.01 -7.86
C PHE A 7 -11.18 15.50 -8.48
N ASN A 8 -10.49 14.65 -9.24
CA ASN A 8 -9.28 15.10 -9.91
C ASN A 8 -9.68 15.87 -11.16
N LEU A 9 -9.38 17.17 -11.19
CA LEU A 9 -9.20 17.85 -12.46
C LEU A 9 -7.85 17.41 -13.03
N PRO A 10 -7.79 17.21 -14.35
CA PRO A 10 -6.74 16.43 -14.96
C PRO A 10 -5.49 17.26 -15.15
N ALA A 11 -4.65 17.24 -14.16
CA ALA A 11 -3.25 17.54 -14.28
C ALA A 11 -2.57 16.78 -13.14
N LEU A 12 -1.40 16.21 -13.37
CA LEU A 12 -0.43 15.77 -12.36
C LEU A 12 -0.94 15.00 -11.13
N GLU A 13 -1.43 13.79 -11.33
CA GLU A 13 -1.17 12.76 -10.31
C GLU A 13 0.30 12.24 -10.35
N GLN A 14 1.13 12.86 -11.19
CA GLN A 14 2.28 12.20 -11.81
C GLN A 14 3.64 12.37 -11.11
N VAL A 15 3.75 12.96 -9.93
CA VAL A 15 5.09 13.20 -9.38
C VAL A 15 5.20 12.75 -7.94
N GLY A 16 5.59 11.48 -7.80
CA GLY A 16 5.86 10.87 -6.51
C GLY A 16 6.31 9.43 -6.66
N ASN A 17 7.63 9.24 -6.67
CA ASN A 17 8.34 8.00 -6.39
C ASN A 17 8.06 6.80 -7.32
N PHE A 18 8.97 6.61 -8.26
CA PHE A 18 9.07 5.38 -9.02
C PHE A 18 9.45 4.22 -8.09
N ASP A 19 8.50 3.32 -7.87
CA ASP A 19 8.77 2.02 -7.28
C ASP A 19 9.21 1.04 -8.36
N LEU A 20 10.36 0.40 -8.14
CA LEU A 20 10.78 -0.75 -8.93
C LEU A 20 9.67 -1.81 -8.96
N ALA A 21 9.61 -2.58 -10.05
CA ALA A 21 8.77 -3.75 -10.09
C ALA A 21 9.00 -4.62 -8.84
N THR A 22 7.92 -5.21 -8.33
CA THR A 22 7.91 -5.99 -7.09
C THR A 22 7.12 -7.25 -7.37
N SER A 23 7.65 -8.39 -6.93
CA SER A 23 6.95 -9.65 -7.04
C SER A 23 5.79 -9.65 -6.05
N LEU A 24 4.58 -9.81 -6.58
CA LEU A 24 3.35 -9.85 -5.81
C LEU A 24 3.19 -11.17 -5.06
N THR A 25 4.00 -12.18 -5.39
CA THR A 25 3.97 -13.51 -4.77
C THR A 25 5.12 -13.74 -3.78
N GLU A 26 5.89 -12.70 -3.47
CA GLU A 26 7.14 -12.86 -2.69
C GLU A 26 6.88 -13.42 -1.28
N ASP A 27 5.77 -13.12 -0.64
CA ASP A 27 5.43 -13.64 0.70
C ASP A 27 4.65 -14.97 0.66
N LEU A 28 4.44 -15.52 -0.54
CA LEU A 28 3.72 -16.76 -0.73
C LEU A 28 4.68 -17.94 -0.87
N PRO A 29 4.38 -19.08 -0.23
CA PRO A 29 5.15 -20.29 -0.47
C PRO A 29 5.14 -20.69 -1.94
N GLN A 30 6.30 -21.15 -2.41
CA GLN A 30 6.52 -21.51 -3.82
C GLN A 30 5.60 -22.67 -4.23
N GLY A 31 5.02 -22.58 -5.43
CA GLY A 31 4.11 -23.60 -5.97
C GLY A 31 2.67 -23.55 -5.43
N ALA A 32 2.35 -22.69 -4.46
CA ALA A 32 0.97 -22.50 -4.02
C ALA A 32 0.22 -21.55 -4.97
N ASP A 33 -0.92 -22.01 -5.50
CA ASP A 33 -1.86 -21.19 -6.26
C ASP A 33 -2.23 -19.93 -5.49
N ALA A 34 -2.40 -18.80 -6.19
CA ALA A 34 -2.61 -17.51 -5.54
C ALA A 34 -3.65 -16.64 -6.25
N ASP A 35 -4.56 -16.08 -5.45
CA ASP A 35 -5.48 -15.01 -5.84
C ASP A 35 -4.93 -13.66 -5.34
N ILE A 36 -4.75 -12.71 -6.25
CA ILE A 36 -4.04 -11.45 -6.03
C ILE A 36 -4.95 -10.27 -6.41
N LEU A 37 -5.27 -9.40 -5.46
CA LEU A 37 -6.01 -8.16 -5.70
C LEU A 37 -5.04 -6.98 -5.77
N LEU A 38 -5.07 -6.24 -6.88
CA LEU A 38 -4.33 -4.99 -7.05
C LEU A 38 -5.32 -3.84 -6.95
N LEU A 39 -5.27 -3.12 -5.83
CA LEU A 39 -5.99 -1.86 -5.67
C LEU A 39 -5.07 -0.76 -6.18
N GLY A 40 -5.26 -0.37 -7.44
CA GLY A 40 -4.41 0.60 -8.16
C GLY A 40 -3.35 -0.10 -8.95
N CYS A 41 -3.74 -0.95 -9.90
CA CYS A 41 -2.76 -1.79 -10.59
C CYS A 41 -1.70 -0.97 -11.32
N GLY A 42 -2.03 0.24 -11.79
CA GLY A 42 -1.12 1.05 -12.58
C GLY A 42 -0.71 0.34 -13.87
N ASP A 43 0.55 0.49 -14.26
CA ASP A 43 1.11 -0.21 -15.42
C ASP A 43 1.30 -1.72 -15.19
N ALA A 44 1.67 -2.47 -16.24
CA ALA A 44 1.75 -3.92 -16.21
C ALA A 44 3.00 -4.47 -15.46
N ARG A 45 3.91 -3.61 -14.96
CA ARG A 45 5.25 -4.03 -14.49
C ARG A 45 5.19 -5.04 -13.35
N HIS A 46 4.30 -4.85 -12.39
CA HIS A 46 4.21 -5.73 -11.22
C HIS A 46 3.74 -7.13 -11.61
N ILE A 47 2.77 -7.22 -12.52
CA ILE A 47 2.28 -8.50 -13.05
C ILE A 47 3.38 -9.19 -13.86
N LEU A 48 3.97 -8.49 -14.83
CA LEU A 48 5.03 -9.03 -15.70
C LEU A 48 6.25 -9.52 -14.90
N TYR A 49 6.73 -8.70 -13.95
CA TYR A 49 7.86 -9.08 -13.10
C TYR A 49 7.52 -10.24 -12.15
N THR A 50 6.29 -10.30 -11.63
CA THR A 50 5.85 -11.46 -10.82
C THR A 50 5.95 -12.74 -11.64
N LEU A 51 5.44 -12.76 -12.87
CA LEU A 51 5.48 -13.94 -13.73
C LEU A 51 6.91 -14.32 -14.14
N PHE A 52 7.78 -13.33 -14.37
CA PHE A 52 9.21 -13.57 -14.55
C PHE A 52 9.85 -14.19 -13.31
N ALA A 53 9.53 -13.68 -12.12
CA ALA A 53 10.06 -14.21 -10.86
C ALA A 53 9.60 -15.65 -10.57
N GLU A 54 8.50 -16.12 -11.18
CA GLU A 54 8.07 -17.52 -11.12
C GLU A 54 8.88 -18.48 -12.01
N LYS A 55 9.69 -17.97 -12.94
CA LYS A 55 10.37 -18.82 -13.93
C LYS A 55 11.29 -19.85 -13.25
N GLY A 56 11.04 -21.13 -13.51
CA GLY A 56 11.79 -22.25 -12.96
C GLY A 56 11.38 -22.68 -11.54
N LEU A 57 10.46 -21.97 -10.88
CA LEU A 57 9.82 -22.45 -9.64
C LEU A 57 8.73 -23.49 -9.94
N PRO A 58 8.27 -24.24 -8.93
CA PRO A 58 7.10 -25.11 -9.08
C PRO A 58 5.90 -24.36 -9.67
N SER A 59 5.29 -24.95 -10.69
CA SER A 59 4.16 -24.35 -11.39
C SER A 59 2.99 -24.13 -10.44
N ARG A 60 2.39 -22.94 -10.51
CA ARG A 60 1.16 -22.55 -9.80
C ARG A 60 0.23 -21.75 -10.70
N LYS A 61 -1.05 -21.73 -10.36
CA LYS A 61 -2.04 -20.83 -10.95
C LYS A 61 -1.97 -19.46 -10.28
N LEU A 62 -2.02 -18.42 -11.08
CA LEU A 62 -2.04 -17.04 -10.60
C LEU A 62 -3.26 -16.31 -11.15
N ASP A 63 -4.03 -15.72 -10.25
CA ASP A 63 -5.26 -15.03 -10.58
C ASP A 63 -5.20 -13.59 -10.08
N PHE A 64 -5.01 -12.65 -11.00
CA PHE A 64 -4.93 -11.22 -10.70
C PHE A 64 -6.30 -10.56 -10.90
N THR A 65 -6.78 -9.84 -9.89
CA THR A 65 -7.87 -8.87 -10.03
C THR A 65 -7.27 -7.47 -9.99
N ALA A 66 -7.14 -6.85 -11.16
CA ALA A 66 -6.55 -5.54 -11.38
C ALA A 66 -7.63 -4.44 -11.37
N CYS A 67 -7.66 -3.66 -10.28
CA CYS A 67 -8.53 -2.51 -10.11
C CYS A 67 -7.74 -1.23 -10.39
N ASP A 68 -8.27 -0.35 -11.23
CA ASP A 68 -7.76 1.03 -11.38
C ASP A 68 -8.93 2.00 -11.57
N THR A 69 -8.71 3.28 -11.33
CA THR A 69 -9.74 4.31 -11.60
C THR A 69 -9.61 4.90 -12.99
N ASP A 70 -8.56 4.54 -13.74
CA ASP A 70 -8.28 5.00 -15.11
C ASP A 70 -8.49 3.89 -16.15
N GLU A 71 -9.56 4.02 -16.91
CA GLU A 71 -9.89 3.14 -18.04
C GLU A 71 -8.79 3.10 -19.12
N GLY A 72 -8.05 4.19 -19.31
CA GLY A 72 -6.94 4.27 -20.25
C GLY A 72 -5.77 3.38 -19.85
N THR A 73 -5.44 3.36 -18.55
CA THR A 73 -4.41 2.48 -17.99
C THR A 73 -4.77 1.00 -18.21
N LEU A 74 -6.01 0.59 -17.93
CA LEU A 74 -6.43 -0.80 -18.15
C LEU A 74 -6.42 -1.17 -19.64
N ALA A 75 -6.95 -0.29 -20.51
CA ALA A 75 -6.95 -0.51 -21.95
C ALA A 75 -5.52 -0.67 -22.52
N ARG A 76 -4.55 0.09 -21.99
CA ARG A 76 -3.14 0.04 -22.39
C ARG A 76 -2.48 -1.28 -21.95
N ASN A 77 -2.76 -1.72 -20.72
CA ASN A 77 -2.27 -3.00 -20.22
C ASN A 77 -2.82 -4.17 -21.04
N ILE A 78 -4.12 -4.16 -21.37
CA ILE A 78 -4.74 -5.20 -22.21
C ILE A 78 -4.12 -5.20 -23.61
N LEU A 79 -3.86 -4.03 -24.20
CA LEU A 79 -3.17 -3.93 -25.49
C LEU A 79 -1.79 -4.59 -25.44
N LEU A 80 -0.98 -4.28 -24.41
CA LEU A 80 0.33 -4.90 -24.21
C LEU A 80 0.25 -6.42 -24.07
N PHE A 81 -0.66 -6.91 -23.22
CA PHE A 81 -0.82 -8.36 -23.02
C PHE A 81 -1.26 -9.06 -24.31
N THR A 82 -2.18 -8.48 -25.08
CA THR A 82 -2.65 -9.11 -26.33
C THR A 82 -1.58 -9.11 -27.42
N LEU A 83 -0.79 -8.03 -27.55
CA LEU A 83 0.38 -8.00 -28.45
C LEU A 83 1.39 -9.09 -28.08
N THR A 84 1.62 -9.30 -26.78
CA THR A 84 2.54 -10.33 -26.28
C THR A 84 2.00 -11.74 -26.51
N LEU A 85 0.69 -11.96 -26.31
CA LEU A 85 0.04 -13.27 -26.52
C LEU A 85 -0.04 -13.67 -28.00
N ASP A 86 -0.19 -12.70 -28.89
CA ASP A 86 -0.26 -12.96 -30.33
C ASP A 86 1.08 -13.50 -30.88
N ASN A 87 2.20 -13.05 -30.30
CA ASN A 87 3.55 -13.49 -30.64
C ASN A 87 3.80 -13.54 -32.16
N ASP A 88 3.39 -12.49 -32.87
CA ASP A 88 3.57 -12.37 -34.33
C ASP A 88 5.04 -12.07 -34.62
N ASP A 89 5.74 -12.97 -35.33
CA ASP A 89 7.15 -12.82 -35.73
C ASP A 89 7.42 -11.52 -36.53
N LYS A 90 6.38 -10.87 -37.07
CA LYS A 90 6.48 -9.58 -37.76
C LYS A 90 6.54 -8.37 -36.82
N VAL A 91 6.17 -8.55 -35.56
CA VAL A 91 6.17 -7.49 -34.54
C VAL A 91 7.41 -7.65 -33.67
N SER A 92 8.33 -6.70 -33.77
CA SER A 92 9.55 -6.72 -32.95
C SER A 92 9.30 -6.26 -31.51
N LEU A 93 10.15 -6.71 -30.57
CA LEU A 93 10.13 -6.26 -29.18
C LEU A 93 10.25 -4.74 -29.06
N ALA A 94 11.06 -4.11 -29.92
CA ALA A 94 11.24 -2.66 -29.95
C ALA A 94 9.92 -1.92 -30.26
N GLN A 95 9.09 -2.45 -31.16
CA GLN A 95 7.79 -1.85 -31.46
C GLN A 95 6.83 -1.95 -30.27
N ILE A 96 6.80 -3.10 -29.59
CA ILE A 96 5.96 -3.29 -28.39
C ILE A 96 6.42 -2.32 -27.28
N TRP A 97 7.74 -2.19 -27.08
CA TRP A 97 8.33 -1.23 -26.15
C TRP A 97 7.94 0.21 -26.49
N ASN A 98 8.11 0.62 -27.74
CA ASN A 98 7.79 1.97 -28.21
C ASN A 98 6.31 2.28 -27.95
N ILE A 99 5.41 1.39 -28.39
CA ILE A 99 3.97 1.54 -28.22
C ILE A 99 3.60 1.74 -26.75
N TYR A 100 4.21 0.98 -25.84
CA TYR A 100 3.82 1.00 -24.43
C TYR A 100 4.48 2.10 -23.61
N HIS A 101 5.71 2.51 -23.94
CA HIS A 101 6.51 3.44 -23.14
C HIS A 101 6.80 4.78 -23.82
N HIS A 102 6.93 4.84 -25.14
CA HIS A 102 7.45 6.02 -25.82
C HIS A 102 6.34 7.06 -26.10
N PRO A 103 6.55 8.35 -25.78
CA PRO A 103 5.51 9.39 -25.90
C PRO A 103 5.12 9.72 -27.35
N ALA A 104 5.96 9.36 -28.32
CA ALA A 104 5.75 9.58 -29.74
C ALA A 104 6.11 8.33 -30.56
N LEU A 105 5.49 8.11 -31.70
CA LEU A 105 5.57 6.87 -32.47
C LEU A 105 5.78 7.17 -33.95
N ASP A 106 6.41 6.24 -34.66
CA ASP A 106 6.45 6.29 -36.12
C ASP A 106 5.11 5.79 -36.72
N ASN A 107 4.94 5.92 -38.04
CA ASN A 107 3.72 5.46 -38.71
C ASN A 107 3.50 3.94 -38.62
N ARG A 108 4.57 3.12 -38.48
CA ARG A 108 4.45 1.66 -38.38
C ARG A 108 3.87 1.26 -37.03
N ASP A 109 4.34 1.89 -35.97
CA ASP A 109 3.84 1.69 -34.60
C ASP A 109 2.38 2.12 -34.47
N ILE A 110 2.00 3.26 -35.07
CA ILE A 110 0.60 3.71 -35.13
C ILE A 110 -0.28 2.71 -35.88
N GLN A 111 0.19 2.17 -37.00
CA GLN A 111 -0.55 1.16 -37.76
C GLN A 111 -0.74 -0.13 -36.96
N LEU A 112 0.27 -0.55 -36.18
CA LEU A 112 0.17 -1.71 -35.30
C LEU A 112 -0.87 -1.50 -34.19
N ILE A 113 -0.89 -0.32 -33.55
CA ILE A 113 -1.94 0.05 -32.59
C ILE A 113 -3.31 -0.04 -33.26
N ALA A 114 -3.45 0.51 -34.47
CA ALA A 114 -4.71 0.51 -35.21
C ALA A 114 -5.22 -0.90 -35.51
N SER A 115 -4.35 -1.76 -36.05
CA SER A 115 -4.70 -3.13 -36.40
C SER A 115 -5.06 -3.94 -35.17
N GLN A 116 -4.30 -3.77 -34.08
CA GLN A 116 -4.57 -4.48 -32.84
C GLN A 116 -5.87 -4.00 -32.21
N ALA A 117 -6.09 -2.68 -32.11
CA ALA A 117 -7.35 -2.13 -31.60
C ALA A 117 -8.56 -2.62 -32.42
N GLN A 118 -8.47 -2.65 -33.75
CA GLN A 118 -9.53 -3.21 -34.61
C GLN A 118 -9.79 -4.69 -34.37
N LYS A 119 -8.74 -5.50 -34.20
CA LYS A 119 -8.86 -6.92 -33.82
C LYS A 119 -9.57 -7.08 -32.48
N LEU A 120 -9.16 -6.31 -31.47
CA LEU A 120 -9.78 -6.32 -30.15
C LEU A 120 -11.26 -5.91 -30.22
N LEU A 121 -11.60 -4.89 -31.01
CA LEU A 121 -12.99 -4.51 -31.26
C LEU A 121 -13.78 -5.62 -31.95
N GLY A 122 -13.18 -6.34 -32.90
CA GLY A 122 -13.81 -7.50 -33.54
C GLY A 122 -14.17 -8.61 -32.54
N LEU A 123 -13.31 -8.84 -31.55
CA LEU A 123 -13.45 -9.90 -30.53
C LEU A 123 -14.25 -9.49 -29.29
N SER A 124 -14.69 -8.23 -29.19
CA SER A 124 -15.33 -7.66 -27.99
C SER A 124 -16.71 -7.06 -28.27
N GLN A 125 -17.56 -7.68 -29.10
CA GLN A 125 -18.93 -7.17 -29.30
C GLN A 125 -19.77 -7.33 -28.03
N THR A 126 -19.58 -8.43 -27.31
CA THR A 126 -20.18 -8.68 -26.00
C THR A 126 -19.13 -9.19 -25.03
N LEU A 127 -19.39 -9.03 -23.72
CA LEU A 127 -18.52 -9.57 -22.69
C LEU A 127 -18.36 -11.11 -22.81
N GLN A 128 -19.42 -11.81 -23.17
CA GLN A 128 -19.42 -13.26 -23.37
C GLN A 128 -18.56 -13.69 -24.57
N GLU A 129 -18.62 -12.96 -25.69
CA GLU A 129 -17.75 -13.20 -26.84
C GLU A 129 -16.28 -12.98 -26.49
N TRP A 130 -15.97 -11.94 -25.70
CA TRP A 130 -14.61 -11.73 -25.22
C TRP A 130 -14.12 -12.89 -24.34
N HIS A 131 -14.92 -13.31 -23.36
CA HIS A 131 -14.59 -14.41 -22.45
C HIS A 131 -14.45 -15.77 -23.14
N SER A 132 -15.15 -15.98 -24.26
CA SER A 132 -15.04 -17.19 -25.10
C SER A 132 -14.02 -17.06 -26.23
N GLY A 133 -13.50 -15.85 -26.45
CA GLY A 133 -12.51 -15.53 -27.46
C GLY A 133 -11.10 -16.01 -27.11
N PRO A 134 -10.13 -15.78 -28.01
CA PRO A 134 -8.77 -16.31 -27.88
C PRO A 134 -8.02 -15.78 -26.64
N TYR A 135 -8.38 -14.58 -26.15
CA TYR A 135 -7.77 -13.99 -24.96
C TYR A 135 -8.52 -14.30 -23.67
N GLY A 136 -9.77 -14.78 -23.75
CA GLY A 136 -10.68 -14.88 -22.61
C GLY A 136 -10.24 -15.87 -21.52
N ALA A 137 -9.35 -16.81 -21.83
CA ALA A 137 -8.74 -17.71 -20.84
C ALA A 137 -7.79 -16.96 -19.89
N THR A 138 -7.08 -15.95 -20.38
CA THR A 138 -6.05 -15.20 -19.63
C THR A 138 -6.51 -13.80 -19.25
N LEU A 139 -7.28 -13.10 -20.09
CA LEU A 139 -7.68 -11.72 -19.90
C LEU A 139 -9.21 -11.63 -19.77
N ARG A 140 -9.72 -11.20 -18.61
CA ARG A 140 -11.16 -11.15 -18.32
C ARG A 140 -11.55 -9.78 -17.76
N PHE A 141 -12.84 -9.47 -17.75
CA PHE A 141 -13.38 -8.28 -17.08
C PHE A 141 -14.25 -8.68 -15.89
N CYS A 142 -14.15 -7.93 -14.80
CA CYS A 142 -14.98 -8.16 -13.62
C CYS A 142 -16.40 -7.63 -13.79
N ASP A 143 -16.63 -6.70 -14.70
CA ASP A 143 -17.91 -6.01 -14.88
C ASP A 143 -18.10 -5.50 -16.33
N VAL A 144 -19.36 -5.29 -16.73
CA VAL A 144 -19.74 -4.89 -18.11
C VAL A 144 -19.41 -3.42 -18.40
N VAL A 145 -19.38 -2.57 -17.38
CA VAL A 145 -19.15 -1.13 -17.53
C VAL A 145 -17.69 -0.89 -17.90
N THR A 146 -16.75 -1.51 -17.17
CA THR A 146 -15.32 -1.53 -17.48
C THR A 146 -15.06 -2.04 -18.89
N PHE A 147 -15.69 -3.15 -19.27
CA PHE A 147 -15.58 -3.69 -20.63
C PHE A 147 -15.98 -2.64 -21.68
N SER A 148 -17.08 -1.93 -21.46
CA SER A 148 -17.59 -0.90 -22.37
C SER A 148 -16.68 0.33 -22.44
N LEU A 149 -16.13 0.76 -21.30
CA LEU A 149 -15.15 1.85 -21.22
C LEU A 149 -13.87 1.47 -21.98
N VAL A 150 -13.27 0.32 -21.70
CA VAL A 150 -12.05 -0.13 -22.38
C VAL A 150 -12.27 -0.26 -23.90
N ARG A 151 -13.40 -0.84 -24.33
CA ARG A 151 -13.76 -0.91 -25.76
C ARG A 151 -13.85 0.47 -26.42
N SER A 152 -14.33 1.46 -25.68
CA SER A 152 -14.40 2.84 -26.17
C SER A 152 -13.00 3.45 -26.37
N MET A 153 -11.99 3.10 -25.56
CA MET A 153 -10.60 3.51 -25.81
C MET A 153 -10.09 2.93 -27.13
N TRP A 154 -10.28 1.62 -27.33
CA TRP A 154 -9.86 0.95 -28.55
C TRP A 154 -10.53 1.53 -29.79
N THR A 155 -11.81 1.93 -29.68
CA THR A 155 -12.53 2.63 -30.75
C THR A 155 -11.83 3.94 -31.11
N LYS A 156 -11.53 4.78 -30.12
CA LYS A 156 -10.82 6.05 -30.36
C LYS A 156 -9.42 5.83 -30.93
N TRP A 157 -8.66 4.85 -30.44
CA TRP A 157 -7.32 4.52 -30.99
C TRP A 157 -7.39 4.05 -32.45
N ALA A 158 -8.38 3.22 -32.79
CA ALA A 158 -8.61 2.78 -34.17
C ALA A 158 -9.07 3.93 -35.10
N ASP A 159 -9.75 4.95 -34.58
CA ASP A 159 -10.16 6.14 -35.33
C ASP A 159 -9.00 7.13 -35.54
N VAL A 160 -8.20 7.40 -34.50
CA VAL A 160 -7.05 8.32 -34.58
C VAL A 160 -6.04 7.84 -35.62
N ALA A 161 -5.77 6.53 -35.66
CA ALA A 161 -4.90 5.96 -36.68
C ALA A 161 -5.44 6.07 -38.12
N ARG A 162 -6.75 6.31 -38.30
CA ARG A 162 -7.37 6.54 -39.62
C ARG A 162 -7.37 8.02 -40.06
N GLN A 163 -7.21 8.97 -39.14
CA GLN A 163 -7.40 10.41 -39.37
C GLN A 163 -6.09 11.21 -39.54
N SER A 164 -5.00 10.60 -40.03
CA SER A 164 -3.64 11.18 -40.07
C SER A 164 -3.40 12.41 -40.99
N SER A 165 -4.35 13.36 -41.10
CA SER A 165 -4.27 14.54 -41.99
C SER A 165 -4.83 15.87 -41.43
N SER A 166 -4.92 16.07 -40.11
CA SER A 166 -5.28 17.37 -39.49
C SER A 166 -4.06 17.99 -38.79
N ASN A 167 -3.64 19.19 -39.22
CA ASN A 167 -2.47 19.91 -38.67
C ASN A 167 -2.70 20.53 -37.28
N THR A 168 -3.96 20.66 -36.85
CA THR A 168 -4.32 21.37 -35.61
C THR A 168 -4.29 20.49 -34.35
N ASP A 169 -4.48 19.17 -34.46
CA ASP A 169 -4.32 18.24 -33.32
C ASP A 169 -2.84 17.93 -33.06
N LYS A 170 -2.01 17.94 -34.11
CA LYS A 170 -0.57 17.69 -34.02
C LYS A 170 0.17 18.72 -33.16
N SER A 171 -0.18 20.00 -33.28
CA SER A 171 0.47 21.08 -32.51
C SER A 171 0.14 21.03 -31.02
N ARG A 172 -1.13 20.77 -30.68
CA ARG A 172 -1.60 20.68 -29.28
C ARG A 172 -1.06 19.45 -28.57
N SER A 173 -0.96 18.32 -29.26
CA SER A 173 -0.36 17.08 -28.74
C SER A 173 1.17 17.14 -28.67
N ALA A 174 1.84 17.85 -29.57
CA ALA A 174 3.30 18.10 -29.49
C ALA A 174 3.68 19.08 -28.38
N GLN A 175 2.81 20.05 -28.06
CA GLN A 175 2.94 20.89 -26.87
C GLN A 175 2.79 20.05 -25.59
N PHE A 176 1.74 19.22 -25.52
CA PHE A 176 1.48 18.31 -24.39
C PHE A 176 2.62 17.31 -24.14
N ALA A 177 3.22 16.76 -25.21
CA ALA A 177 4.40 15.88 -25.10
C ALA A 177 5.63 16.63 -24.58
N ARG A 178 5.89 17.87 -25.06
CA ARG A 178 7.01 18.71 -24.63
C ARG A 178 6.88 19.16 -23.17
N ASP A 179 5.73 19.68 -22.77
CA ASP A 179 5.48 20.13 -21.39
C ASP A 179 5.62 18.97 -20.39
N LYS A 180 5.24 17.74 -20.79
CA LYS A 180 5.37 16.54 -19.94
C LYS A 180 6.82 16.07 -19.80
N VAL A 181 7.63 16.19 -20.86
CA VAL A 181 9.06 15.87 -20.86
C VAL A 181 9.87 16.93 -20.09
N GLU A 182 9.47 18.19 -20.04
CA GLU A 182 10.14 19.17 -19.16
C GLU A 182 9.79 18.95 -17.68
N HIS A 183 8.52 18.74 -17.34
CA HIS A 183 8.07 18.70 -15.94
C HIS A 183 8.26 17.36 -15.21
N THR A 184 8.35 16.22 -15.91
CA THR A 184 8.60 14.91 -15.28
C THR A 184 10.03 14.79 -14.74
N PHE A 185 10.97 15.54 -15.31
CA PHE A 185 12.41 15.36 -15.08
C PHE A 185 12.98 16.22 -13.94
N GLU A 186 12.35 17.33 -13.57
CA GLU A 186 12.91 18.26 -12.58
C GLU A 186 12.77 17.80 -11.11
N SER A 187 11.96 16.78 -10.82
CA SER A 187 11.46 16.62 -9.44
C SER A 187 11.98 15.40 -8.64
N TRP A 188 12.12 14.18 -9.18
CA TRP A 188 12.46 13.01 -8.34
C TRP A 188 13.27 11.94 -9.09
N ALA A 189 14.59 12.12 -9.12
CA ALA A 189 15.58 11.15 -8.65
C ALA A 189 16.97 11.72 -8.93
N VAL A 190 17.85 11.89 -7.93
CA VAL A 190 19.00 12.84 -8.08
C VAL A 190 20.40 12.21 -8.06
N GLN A 191 20.57 10.88 -8.00
CA GLN A 191 21.93 10.35 -8.23
C GLN A 191 22.13 9.14 -9.14
N ILE A 192 21.20 8.19 -9.23
CA ILE A 192 21.23 7.22 -10.36
C ILE A 192 20.83 7.93 -11.66
N SER A 193 20.09 9.04 -11.49
CA SER A 193 19.28 9.63 -12.53
C SER A 193 19.88 10.81 -13.23
N LYS A 194 21.01 11.43 -12.84
CA LYS A 194 21.60 12.41 -13.77
C LYS A 194 21.92 11.72 -15.11
N LYS A 195 22.58 10.57 -15.09
CA LYS A 195 22.90 9.81 -16.32
C LYS A 195 21.67 9.15 -16.96
N LEU A 196 20.76 8.58 -16.17
CA LEU A 196 19.51 7.96 -16.67
C LEU A 196 18.52 8.98 -17.25
N ILE A 197 18.44 10.17 -16.67
CA ILE A 197 17.66 11.31 -17.18
C ILE A 197 18.27 11.84 -18.46
N PHE A 198 19.60 12.02 -18.52
CA PHE A 198 20.26 12.47 -19.76
C PHE A 198 20.16 11.43 -20.89
N ALA A 199 20.19 10.13 -20.59
CA ALA A 199 20.01 9.04 -21.56
C ALA A 199 18.62 9.09 -22.21
N ASP A 200 17.59 9.27 -21.39
CA ASP A 200 16.19 9.37 -21.81
C ASP A 200 15.92 10.71 -22.51
N LYS A 201 16.59 11.79 -22.08
CA LYS A 201 16.48 13.13 -22.67
C LYS A 201 16.98 13.15 -24.12
N GLU A 202 18.12 12.53 -24.41
CA GLU A 202 18.68 12.53 -25.76
C GLU A 202 17.82 11.73 -26.75
N GLN A 203 17.16 10.63 -26.34
CA GLN A 203 16.26 9.84 -27.20
C GLN A 203 14.79 10.29 -27.24
N ILE A 204 14.27 10.90 -26.18
CA ILE A 204 12.91 11.46 -26.16
C ILE A 204 12.87 12.84 -26.84
N GLU A 205 13.95 13.65 -26.76
CA GLU A 205 14.04 14.96 -27.41
C GLU A 205 14.54 14.91 -28.87
N THR A 206 15.35 13.93 -29.29
CA THR A 206 15.84 13.85 -30.69
C THR A 206 14.75 13.71 -31.76
N PRO A 207 13.61 13.02 -31.54
CA PRO A 207 12.51 12.99 -32.51
C PRO A 207 11.67 14.27 -32.51
N LEU A 208 11.79 15.10 -31.46
CA LEU A 208 11.01 16.33 -31.26
C LEU A 208 11.78 17.60 -31.64
N SER A 209 13.11 17.52 -31.72
CA SER A 209 13.99 18.61 -32.16
C SER A 209 14.32 18.45 -33.65
N GLU A 210 13.51 19.09 -34.50
CA GLU A 210 13.78 19.37 -35.93
C GLU A 210 14.67 18.34 -36.66
N SER A 211 14.14 17.13 -36.91
CA SER A 211 14.78 16.25 -37.88
C SER A 211 14.58 16.81 -39.29
N ASP A 212 15.68 17.21 -39.92
CA ASP A 212 15.81 17.64 -41.31
C ASP A 212 15.58 16.47 -42.31
N GLY A 213 14.73 15.50 -41.96
CA GLY A 213 14.48 14.25 -42.69
C GLY A 213 13.03 13.75 -42.59
N ASP A 214 12.52 13.25 -43.71
CA ASP A 214 11.12 12.89 -44.08
C ASP A 214 10.28 11.98 -43.15
N GLU A 215 10.72 11.60 -41.94
CA GLU A 215 9.93 10.72 -41.05
C GLU A 215 8.97 11.51 -40.15
N ILE A 216 7.68 11.44 -40.46
CA ILE A 216 6.60 12.04 -39.67
C ILE A 216 6.42 11.29 -38.35
N VAL A 217 6.84 11.89 -37.23
CA VAL A 217 6.61 11.39 -35.87
C VAL A 217 5.20 11.79 -35.40
N VAL A 218 4.42 10.83 -34.88
CA VAL A 218 3.03 11.00 -34.43
C VAL A 218 2.95 10.82 -32.90
N PRO A 219 2.26 11.70 -32.15
CA PRO A 219 2.07 11.52 -30.71
C PRO A 219 1.41 10.17 -30.39
N ASN A 220 1.88 9.49 -29.35
CA ASN A 220 1.36 8.18 -28.99
C ASN A 220 -0.12 8.28 -28.54
N PRO A 221 -1.06 7.64 -29.25
CA PRO A 221 -2.49 7.72 -28.92
C PRO A 221 -2.84 7.08 -27.58
N LEU A 222 -2.01 6.16 -27.06
CA LEU A 222 -2.22 5.52 -25.76
C LEU A 222 -2.06 6.52 -24.60
N PHE A 223 -1.44 7.67 -24.84
CA PHE A 223 -1.22 8.71 -23.85
C PHE A 223 -1.99 10.01 -24.11
N THR A 224 -2.46 10.21 -25.34
CA THR A 224 -3.01 11.49 -25.80
C THR A 224 -4.52 11.45 -26.07
N VAL A 225 -5.13 10.27 -26.10
CA VAL A 225 -6.56 10.10 -26.38
C VAL A 225 -7.33 9.86 -25.08
N PRO A 226 -8.20 10.79 -24.65
CA PRO A 226 -9.00 10.59 -23.45
C PRO A 226 -10.35 9.97 -23.72
N LEU A 227 -10.90 9.29 -22.72
CA LEU A 227 -12.25 8.75 -22.80
C LEU A 227 -13.32 9.71 -22.29
N THR A 228 -13.18 10.17 -21.04
CA THR A 228 -14.25 10.81 -20.28
C THR A 228 -14.00 12.26 -19.90
N THR A 229 -12.78 12.78 -20.03
CA THR A 229 -12.52 14.25 -20.01
C THR A 229 -11.07 14.68 -20.16
N SER A 230 -10.08 13.81 -19.97
CA SER A 230 -8.70 14.27 -20.09
C SER A 230 -7.63 13.29 -20.45
N ALA A 231 -6.75 13.77 -21.33
CA ALA A 231 -5.64 13.04 -21.92
C ALA A 231 -4.43 13.04 -20.96
N VAL A 232 -4.69 13.03 -19.65
CA VAL A 232 -3.62 13.07 -18.66
C VAL A 232 -3.40 11.67 -18.14
N LEU A 233 -2.24 11.14 -18.51
CA LEU A 233 -1.72 9.90 -17.98
C LEU A 233 -1.68 10.01 -16.45
N ARG A 234 -2.43 9.17 -15.72
CA ARG A 234 -2.42 9.24 -14.24
C ARG A 234 -1.11 8.70 -13.65
N ASN A 235 -0.48 7.74 -14.34
CA ASN A 235 0.79 7.13 -13.92
C ASN A 235 1.93 7.59 -14.81
N ALA A 236 3.01 8.15 -14.24
CA ALA A 236 4.22 8.46 -15.00
C ALA A 236 4.92 7.15 -15.41
N THR A 237 4.92 6.83 -16.69
CA THR A 237 5.65 5.68 -17.25
C THR A 237 7.04 6.11 -17.67
N HIS A 238 7.91 6.48 -16.73
CA HIS A 238 9.33 6.59 -17.07
C HIS A 238 9.83 5.17 -17.36
N PRO A 239 10.23 4.87 -18.61
CA PRO A 239 10.51 3.49 -19.03
C PRO A 239 11.52 2.81 -18.12
N LEU A 240 12.56 3.51 -17.68
CA LEU A 240 13.70 2.88 -17.02
C LEU A 240 13.51 2.68 -15.51
N LEU A 241 12.64 3.45 -14.86
CA LEU A 241 12.52 3.44 -13.40
C LEU A 241 11.63 2.30 -12.86
N GLY A 242 10.94 1.58 -13.74
CA GLY A 242 10.20 0.35 -13.39
C GLY A 242 11.05 -0.93 -13.36
N PHE A 243 12.28 -0.90 -13.91
CA PHE A 243 13.11 -2.10 -14.11
C PHE A 243 14.28 -2.19 -13.12
N HIS A 244 14.74 -3.40 -12.86
CA HIS A 244 15.86 -3.68 -11.95
C HIS A 244 17.22 -3.49 -12.63
N ILE A 245 17.48 -2.30 -13.15
CA ILE A 245 18.65 -1.99 -14.00
C ILE A 245 19.96 -1.76 -13.23
N THR A 246 19.93 -1.71 -11.89
CA THR A 246 21.15 -1.54 -11.07
C THR A 246 22.16 -2.66 -11.29
N ALA A 247 21.71 -3.85 -11.69
CA ALA A 247 22.58 -4.96 -12.05
C ALA A 247 23.50 -4.65 -13.24
N ALA A 248 23.10 -3.77 -14.16
CA ALA A 248 23.89 -3.38 -15.33
C ALA A 248 25.15 -2.57 -14.96
N GLN A 249 25.17 -1.98 -13.76
CA GLN A 249 26.35 -1.27 -13.24
C GLN A 249 27.17 -2.11 -12.26
N ALA A 250 26.68 -3.32 -11.91
CA ALA A 250 27.42 -4.24 -11.07
C ALA A 250 28.37 -5.07 -11.94
N ASN A 251 29.56 -5.36 -11.41
CA ASN A 251 30.43 -6.36 -12.03
C ASN A 251 29.77 -7.72 -11.78
N LEU A 252 29.22 -8.37 -12.82
CA LEU A 252 28.53 -9.65 -12.72
C LEU A 252 29.45 -10.80 -13.14
N THR A 253 29.15 -12.02 -12.71
CA THR A 253 29.85 -13.21 -13.20
C THR A 253 29.36 -13.59 -14.60
N GLY A 254 30.20 -14.25 -15.41
CA GLY A 254 29.87 -14.78 -16.73
C GLY A 254 28.62 -15.67 -16.78
N VAL A 255 28.26 -16.28 -15.65
CA VAL A 255 27.13 -17.20 -15.47
C VAL A 255 25.89 -16.54 -14.84
N SER A 256 25.90 -15.21 -14.69
CA SER A 256 24.75 -14.47 -14.17
C SER A 256 23.53 -14.69 -15.08
N PRO A 257 22.33 -15.00 -14.52
CA PRO A 257 21.11 -15.23 -15.31
C PRO A 257 20.71 -14.01 -16.14
N ILE A 258 21.10 -12.83 -15.66
CA ILE A 258 20.94 -11.57 -16.36
C ILE A 258 22.16 -11.43 -17.27
N GLY A 259 21.98 -11.73 -18.56
CA GLY A 259 22.99 -11.68 -19.63
C GLY A 259 23.46 -10.27 -19.98
N MET A 260 23.91 -9.50 -18.97
CA MET A 260 24.41 -8.13 -19.15
C MET A 260 25.90 -8.07 -19.50
N ASN A 261 26.63 -9.19 -19.43
CA ASN A 261 28.08 -9.19 -19.67
C ASN A 261 28.41 -8.90 -21.15
N GLU A 262 27.64 -9.42 -22.11
CA GLU A 262 27.86 -9.16 -23.54
C GLU A 262 27.53 -7.70 -23.93
N ILE A 263 26.64 -7.04 -23.18
CA ILE A 263 26.24 -5.63 -23.41
C ILE A 263 27.33 -4.65 -22.90
N LEU A 264 28.15 -5.08 -21.94
CA LEU A 264 29.16 -4.25 -21.25
C LEU A 264 30.58 -4.37 -21.87
N GLU A 265 30.81 -5.29 -22.80
CA GLU A 265 32.08 -5.44 -23.51
C GLU A 265 32.27 -4.42 -24.65
N CYS A 266 31.21 -3.71 -25.02
CA CYS A 266 31.25 -2.62 -26.00
C CYS A 266 31.67 -1.31 -25.31
N ASP A 267 32.48 -0.48 -25.99
CA ASP A 267 32.80 0.93 -25.63
C ASP A 267 31.55 1.86 -25.67
N ALA A 268 30.35 1.31 -25.47
CA ALA A 268 29.08 2.02 -25.50
C ALA A 268 28.94 2.93 -24.27
N ASP A 269 28.22 4.05 -24.43
CA ASP A 269 27.95 4.93 -23.30
C ASP A 269 27.15 4.18 -22.22
N VAL A 270 27.40 4.50 -20.96
CA VAL A 270 26.73 3.93 -19.78
C VAL A 270 25.21 4.06 -19.88
N GLN A 271 24.75 5.09 -20.60
CA GLN A 271 23.36 5.40 -20.89
C GLN A 271 22.69 4.34 -21.78
N ASP A 272 23.30 4.01 -22.92
CA ASP A 272 22.82 2.99 -23.84
C ASP A 272 22.77 1.60 -23.18
N SER A 273 23.74 1.32 -22.31
CA SER A 273 23.79 0.07 -21.54
C SER A 273 22.60 -0.07 -20.57
N LEU A 274 22.23 1.00 -19.87
CA LEU A 274 21.09 1.01 -18.93
C LEU A 274 19.74 0.88 -19.64
N PHE A 275 19.60 1.52 -20.80
CA PHE A 275 18.40 1.39 -21.62
C PHE A 275 18.27 -0.02 -22.20
N SER A 276 19.36 -0.54 -22.78
CA SER A 276 19.42 -1.91 -23.32
C SER A 276 19.09 -2.95 -22.24
N ALA A 277 19.57 -2.74 -21.01
CA ALA A 277 19.23 -3.56 -19.86
C ALA A 277 17.73 -3.57 -19.53
N ALA A 278 17.06 -2.42 -19.62
CA ALA A 278 15.62 -2.33 -19.37
C ALA A 278 14.81 -3.02 -20.47
N VAL A 279 15.17 -2.80 -21.75
CA VAL A 279 14.51 -3.46 -22.90
C VAL A 279 14.72 -4.98 -22.84
N ALA A 280 15.91 -5.45 -22.47
CA ALA A 280 16.17 -6.88 -22.27
C ALA A 280 15.31 -7.49 -21.16
N GLN A 281 15.22 -6.83 -19.99
CA GLN A 281 14.31 -7.27 -18.92
C GLN A 281 12.85 -7.29 -19.38
N PHE A 282 12.41 -6.29 -20.13
CA PHE A 282 11.07 -6.27 -20.70
C PHE A 282 10.81 -7.46 -21.65
N GLY A 283 11.78 -7.81 -22.49
CA GLY A 283 11.75 -9.01 -23.31
C GLY A 283 11.61 -10.28 -22.47
N ASP A 284 12.47 -10.46 -21.47
CA ASP A 284 12.42 -11.61 -20.57
C ASP A 284 11.09 -11.74 -19.84
N TRP A 285 10.49 -10.62 -19.43
CA TRP A 285 9.23 -10.61 -18.68
C TRP A 285 8.03 -10.88 -19.57
N THR A 286 8.03 -10.36 -20.80
CA THR A 286 6.98 -10.63 -21.79
C THR A 286 7.00 -12.10 -22.23
N ASP A 287 8.20 -12.66 -22.41
CA ASP A 287 8.39 -14.10 -22.66
C ASP A 287 7.87 -14.95 -21.50
N ALA A 288 8.20 -14.59 -20.25
CA ALA A 288 7.70 -15.29 -19.08
C ALA A 288 6.18 -15.21 -18.93
N PHE A 289 5.56 -14.07 -19.30
CA PHE A 289 4.11 -13.95 -19.35
C PHE A 289 3.49 -14.90 -20.38
N ARG A 290 4.06 -14.97 -21.58
CA ARG A 290 3.58 -15.89 -22.63
C ARG A 290 3.64 -17.35 -22.17
N ASP A 291 4.74 -17.76 -21.53
CA ASP A 291 4.91 -19.09 -20.96
C ASP A 291 3.93 -19.38 -19.80
N ALA A 292 3.54 -18.34 -19.05
CA ALA A 292 2.63 -18.45 -17.91
C ALA A 292 1.15 -18.30 -18.27
N ALA A 293 0.81 -17.73 -19.42
CA ALA A 293 -0.55 -17.42 -19.83
C ALA A 293 -1.57 -18.58 -19.65
N PRO A 294 -1.25 -19.86 -19.95
CA PRO A 294 -2.20 -20.97 -19.76
C PRO A 294 -2.61 -21.23 -18.30
N ARG A 295 -1.85 -20.70 -17.34
CA ARG A 295 -2.06 -20.85 -15.88
C ARG A 295 -2.25 -19.49 -15.19
N THR A 296 -2.45 -18.42 -15.95
CA THR A 296 -2.62 -17.06 -15.44
C THR A 296 -3.95 -16.48 -15.90
N VAL A 297 -4.68 -15.88 -14.96
CA VAL A 297 -5.88 -15.08 -15.23
C VAL A 297 -5.61 -13.66 -14.75
N ILE A 298 -5.98 -12.66 -15.55
CA ILE A 298 -5.92 -11.24 -15.21
C ILE A 298 -7.32 -10.67 -15.49
N ARG A 299 -8.00 -10.26 -14.42
CA ARG A 299 -9.33 -9.64 -14.45
C ARG A 299 -9.21 -8.14 -14.28
N PHE A 300 -9.88 -7.38 -15.13
CA PHE A 300 -9.84 -5.92 -15.11
C PHE A 300 -11.16 -5.34 -14.60
N THR A 301 -11.06 -4.37 -13.70
CA THR A 301 -12.18 -3.53 -13.29
C THR A 301 -11.71 -2.09 -13.17
N THR A 302 -12.40 -1.20 -13.86
CA THR A 302 -12.35 0.21 -13.52
C THR A 302 -13.23 0.41 -12.30
N SER A 303 -12.70 0.86 -11.18
CA SER A 303 -13.51 1.13 -10.00
C SER A 303 -12.74 1.96 -8.99
N GLU A 304 -13.46 2.72 -8.19
CA GLU A 304 -12.97 3.15 -6.89
C GLU A 304 -12.68 1.94 -6.00
N CYS A 305 -11.55 1.95 -5.29
CA CYS A 305 -11.04 0.78 -4.58
C CYS A 305 -11.94 0.31 -3.42
N PHE A 306 -12.54 1.22 -2.66
CA PHE A 306 -13.45 0.87 -1.57
C PHE A 306 -14.80 0.37 -2.12
N ALA A 307 -15.31 0.97 -3.20
CA ALA A 307 -16.50 0.47 -3.90
C ALA A 307 -16.32 -1.00 -4.31
N LEU A 308 -15.16 -1.35 -4.89
CA LEU A 308 -14.83 -2.73 -5.22
C LEU A 308 -14.74 -3.61 -3.96
N CYS A 309 -14.02 -3.17 -2.92
CA CYS A 309 -13.86 -3.94 -1.69
C CYS A 309 -15.20 -4.28 -1.04
N TYR A 310 -16.10 -3.30 -0.90
CA TYR A 310 -17.43 -3.53 -0.33
C TYR A 310 -18.30 -4.41 -1.24
N THR A 311 -18.17 -4.27 -2.57
CA THR A 311 -18.91 -5.11 -3.53
C THR A 311 -18.46 -6.57 -3.48
N LEU A 312 -17.15 -6.82 -3.41
CA LEU A 312 -16.59 -8.18 -3.26
C LEU A 312 -17.01 -8.82 -1.93
N ARG A 313 -16.95 -8.07 -0.82
CA ARG A 313 -17.41 -8.53 0.49
C ARG A 313 -18.91 -8.86 0.49
N PHE A 314 -19.72 -7.98 -0.08
CA PHE A 314 -21.16 -8.22 -0.21
C PHE A 314 -21.45 -9.45 -1.07
N SER A 315 -20.70 -9.64 -2.15
CA SER A 315 -20.82 -10.83 -3.01
C SER A 315 -20.37 -12.11 -2.32
N LEU A 316 -19.34 -12.03 -1.48
CA LEU A 316 -18.87 -13.15 -0.67
C LEU A 316 -19.94 -13.59 0.34
N GLU A 317 -20.59 -12.64 1.00
CA GLU A 317 -21.56 -12.94 2.07
C GLU A 317 -22.96 -13.30 1.54
N THR A 318 -23.36 -12.77 0.38
CA THR A 318 -24.75 -12.89 -0.12
C THR A 318 -24.90 -13.58 -1.48
N GLY A 319 -23.81 -13.78 -2.21
CA GLY A 319 -23.84 -14.25 -3.60
C GLY A 319 -24.24 -13.17 -4.63
N LYS A 320 -24.75 -12.01 -4.20
CA LYS A 320 -25.19 -10.94 -5.11
C LYS A 320 -24.01 -10.18 -5.70
N THR A 321 -24.20 -9.57 -6.87
CA THR A 321 -23.11 -8.95 -7.64
C THR A 321 -23.02 -7.42 -7.53
N CYS A 322 -24.03 -6.76 -6.97
CA CYS A 322 -24.07 -5.29 -6.88
C CYS A 322 -24.35 -4.84 -5.44
N ALA A 323 -23.43 -4.06 -4.88
CA ALA A 323 -23.53 -3.47 -3.55
C ALA A 323 -24.00 -2.00 -3.58
N GLN A 324 -24.56 -1.55 -4.72
CA GLN A 324 -25.08 -0.19 -4.92
C GLN A 324 -24.03 0.93 -4.75
N HIS A 325 -22.73 0.61 -4.74
CA HIS A 325 -21.68 1.63 -4.87
C HIS A 325 -21.56 2.05 -6.32
N TYR A 326 -21.24 3.31 -6.59
CA TYR A 326 -20.90 3.75 -7.94
C TYR A 326 -19.52 3.29 -8.33
N HIS A 327 -19.33 3.12 -9.63
CA HIS A 327 -18.09 2.68 -10.25
C HIS A 327 -16.96 3.69 -10.03
N GLY A 328 -17.25 4.99 -10.13
CA GLY A 328 -16.30 6.07 -9.81
C GLY A 328 -16.99 7.26 -9.15
N LYS A 329 -16.24 8.34 -8.90
CA LYS A 329 -16.76 9.60 -8.33
C LYS A 329 -17.55 10.44 -9.34
N VAL A 330 -17.28 10.25 -10.63
CA VAL A 330 -17.99 10.90 -11.72
C VAL A 330 -18.86 9.87 -12.43
N GLY A 331 -20.13 10.21 -12.63
CA GLY A 331 -21.14 9.37 -13.26
C GLY A 331 -22.09 8.70 -12.27
N PHE A 332 -23.20 8.14 -12.74
CA PHE A 332 -24.20 7.47 -11.89
C PHE A 332 -24.27 5.95 -12.12
N GLU A 333 -23.27 5.35 -12.75
CA GLU A 333 -23.29 3.91 -13.00
C GLU A 333 -22.86 3.12 -11.76
N ALA A 334 -23.71 2.20 -11.30
CA ALA A 334 -23.41 1.33 -10.16
C ALA A 334 -22.41 0.24 -10.54
N LEU A 335 -21.48 -0.07 -9.64
CA LEU A 335 -20.57 -1.20 -9.79
C LEU A 335 -21.35 -2.50 -9.57
N ALA A 336 -21.55 -3.23 -10.67
CA ALA A 336 -22.16 -4.55 -10.68
C ALA A 336 -21.18 -5.55 -11.27
N LEU A 337 -20.74 -6.51 -10.45
CA LEU A 337 -19.88 -7.60 -10.89
C LEU A 337 -20.59 -8.45 -11.95
N ALA A 338 -19.84 -8.92 -12.95
CA ALA A 338 -20.37 -9.75 -14.01
C ALA A 338 -20.84 -11.09 -13.44
N GLU A 339 -22.12 -11.42 -13.66
CA GLU A 339 -22.71 -12.70 -13.26
C GLU A 339 -21.95 -13.90 -13.81
N SER A 340 -21.36 -13.78 -15.01
CA SER A 340 -20.53 -14.83 -15.62
C SER A 340 -19.25 -15.15 -14.84
N GLU A 341 -18.78 -14.23 -14.00
CA GLU A 341 -17.55 -14.36 -13.21
C GLU A 341 -17.82 -14.59 -11.73
N TYR A 342 -18.78 -13.86 -11.16
CA TYR A 342 -19.03 -13.77 -9.71
C TYR A 342 -20.39 -14.32 -9.27
N GLY A 343 -21.27 -14.63 -10.22
CA GLY A 343 -22.58 -15.25 -9.98
C GLY A 343 -22.48 -16.76 -9.73
N ASP A 344 -23.61 -17.45 -9.78
CA ASP A 344 -23.68 -18.89 -9.53
C ASP A 344 -22.88 -19.70 -10.57
N GLY A 345 -21.86 -20.41 -10.11
CA GLY A 345 -20.94 -21.17 -10.98
C GLY A 345 -19.77 -20.36 -11.55
N GLY A 346 -19.67 -19.07 -11.21
CA GLY A 346 -18.50 -18.23 -11.49
C GLY A 346 -17.27 -18.66 -10.69
N SER A 347 -16.08 -18.47 -11.25
CA SER A 347 -14.81 -18.89 -10.64
C SER A 347 -13.93 -17.72 -10.19
N ALA A 348 -14.43 -16.48 -10.23
CA ALA A 348 -13.63 -15.32 -9.86
C ALA A 348 -13.43 -15.25 -8.33
N PRO A 349 -12.22 -14.89 -7.87
CA PRO A 349 -11.93 -14.83 -6.44
C PRO A 349 -12.67 -13.69 -5.76
N LYS A 350 -13.21 -13.98 -4.57
CA LYS A 350 -13.84 -13.01 -3.66
C LYS A 350 -13.01 -12.78 -2.39
N GLN A 351 -11.98 -13.59 -2.19
CA GLN A 351 -10.97 -13.46 -1.15
C GLN A 351 -9.60 -13.73 -1.75
N PHE A 352 -8.55 -13.14 -1.19
CA PHE A 352 -7.24 -13.07 -1.83
C PHE A 352 -6.12 -13.50 -0.88
N ASP A 353 -5.10 -14.16 -1.43
CA ASP A 353 -3.83 -14.43 -0.75
C ASP A 353 -3.02 -13.15 -0.63
N VAL A 354 -3.07 -12.28 -1.64
CA VAL A 354 -2.36 -11.00 -1.63
C VAL A 354 -3.30 -9.88 -2.02
N ILE A 355 -3.27 -8.79 -1.25
CA ILE A 355 -3.89 -7.53 -1.63
C ILE A 355 -2.79 -6.49 -1.65
N ASP A 356 -2.44 -5.95 -2.82
CA ASP A 356 -1.51 -4.83 -2.93
C ASP A 356 -2.27 -3.53 -3.12
N ALA A 357 -2.18 -2.64 -2.13
CA ALA A 357 -2.70 -1.27 -2.16
C ALA A 357 -1.56 -0.26 -2.03
N SER A 358 -0.33 -0.67 -2.34
CA SER A 358 0.88 0.12 -2.10
C SER A 358 1.04 1.26 -3.12
N THR A 359 0.40 1.14 -4.27
CA THR A 359 0.40 2.11 -5.37
C THR A 359 -0.46 3.36 -5.10
N HIS A 360 -1.41 3.30 -4.14
CA HIS A 360 -2.33 4.41 -3.81
C HIS A 360 -1.87 5.34 -2.66
N PHE A 361 -0.56 5.44 -2.46
CA PHE A 361 0.13 5.96 -1.27
C PHE A 361 -0.20 7.40 -0.81
N ARG A 362 -0.90 8.24 -1.59
CA ARG A 362 -1.28 9.61 -1.17
C ARG A 362 -2.76 9.82 -0.88
N ARG A 363 -3.63 8.97 -1.42
CA ARG A 363 -5.09 9.21 -1.42
C ARG A 363 -5.83 8.47 -0.32
N LEU A 364 -5.27 7.37 0.17
CA LEU A 364 -5.98 6.43 1.04
C LEU A 364 -5.31 6.35 2.40
N ASN A 365 -6.06 6.66 3.45
CA ASN A 365 -5.62 6.41 4.82
C ASN A 365 -5.40 4.89 5.02
N THR A 366 -4.24 4.48 5.55
CA THR A 366 -3.94 3.08 5.88
C THR A 366 -5.07 2.44 6.69
N LEU A 367 -5.68 3.17 7.64
CA LEU A 367 -6.83 2.68 8.41
C LEU A 367 -8.00 2.24 7.52
N ASN A 368 -8.36 3.02 6.50
CA ASN A 368 -9.46 2.69 5.59
C ASN A 368 -9.17 1.43 4.81
N MET A 369 -7.92 1.24 4.39
CA MET A 369 -7.50 0.05 3.68
C MET A 369 -7.59 -1.19 4.57
N LEU A 370 -7.15 -1.10 5.82
CA LEU A 370 -7.26 -2.20 6.79
C LEU A 370 -8.72 -2.57 7.08
N VAL A 371 -9.62 -1.58 7.22
CA VAL A 371 -11.04 -1.82 7.50
C VAL A 371 -11.77 -2.43 6.29
N SER A 372 -11.50 -1.92 5.08
CA SER A 372 -12.24 -2.31 3.88
C SER A 372 -11.70 -3.56 3.19
N ALA A 373 -10.38 -3.63 2.96
CA ALA A 373 -9.73 -4.70 2.21
C ALA A 373 -9.22 -5.82 3.12
N GLY A 374 -8.88 -5.54 4.38
CA GLY A 374 -8.45 -6.56 5.34
C GLY A 374 -9.36 -7.80 5.45
N PRO A 375 -10.70 -7.65 5.48
CA PRO A 375 -11.64 -8.78 5.49
C PRO A 375 -11.66 -9.63 4.21
N LEU A 376 -11.07 -9.16 3.11
CA LEU A 376 -10.93 -9.91 1.86
C LEU A 376 -9.71 -10.84 1.86
N LEU A 377 -8.84 -10.79 2.89
CA LEU A 377 -7.74 -11.74 3.01
C LEU A 377 -8.27 -13.15 3.28
N LYS A 378 -7.74 -14.15 2.56
CA LYS A 378 -7.94 -15.56 2.88
C LYS A 378 -7.40 -15.86 4.28
N ASP A 379 -8.00 -16.84 4.94
CA ASP A 379 -7.58 -17.30 6.26
C ASP A 379 -6.34 -18.20 6.16
N LEU A 380 -5.20 -17.61 5.82
CA LEU A 380 -3.91 -18.29 5.71
C LEU A 380 -2.81 -17.44 6.34
N PRO A 381 -1.76 -18.05 6.90
CA PRO A 381 -0.64 -17.32 7.46
C PRO A 381 0.17 -16.53 6.43
N SER A 382 0.20 -16.99 5.18
CA SER A 382 0.86 -16.28 4.07
C SER A 382 0.05 -15.09 3.56
N SER A 383 -1.25 -15.01 3.87
CA SER A 383 -2.12 -13.97 3.34
C SER A 383 -1.68 -12.58 3.80
N THR A 384 -1.45 -11.67 2.85
CA THR A 384 -0.81 -10.38 3.12
C THR A 384 -1.50 -9.22 2.43
N LEU A 385 -1.83 -8.18 3.19
CA LEU A 385 -2.27 -6.88 2.68
C LEU A 385 -1.08 -5.91 2.71
N TYR A 386 -0.70 -5.35 1.57
CA TYR A 386 0.37 -4.36 1.47
C TYR A 386 -0.19 -2.94 1.42
N THR A 387 0.34 -2.07 2.28
CA THR A 387 0.12 -0.61 2.20
C THR A 387 1.46 0.10 2.08
N ARG A 388 1.45 1.37 1.61
CA ARG A 388 2.65 2.21 1.56
C ARG A 388 2.40 3.53 2.29
N ASN A 389 3.32 3.92 3.14
CA ASN A 389 3.31 5.19 3.84
C ASN A 389 4.54 6.03 3.46
N LEU A 390 4.35 7.35 3.48
CA LEU A 390 5.39 8.32 3.25
C LEU A 390 5.80 8.96 4.57
N HIS A 391 7.08 8.99 4.87
CA HIS A 391 7.64 9.58 6.08
C HIS A 391 8.60 10.70 5.71
N ARG A 392 8.45 11.88 6.32
CA ARG A 392 9.46 12.94 6.12
C ARG A 392 10.62 12.74 7.07
N LEU A 393 11.83 13.00 6.59
CA LEU A 393 13.04 12.91 7.42
C LEU A 393 13.09 13.92 8.57
N SER A 394 12.32 15.02 8.47
CA SER A 394 12.21 16.04 9.51
C SER A 394 11.17 15.76 10.57
N ASP A 395 10.26 14.84 10.30
CA ASP A 395 9.11 14.62 11.16
C ASP A 395 9.58 13.74 12.31
N GLU A 396 9.53 14.27 13.54
CA GLU A 396 9.60 13.47 14.78
C GLU A 396 8.28 12.68 14.98
N GLU A 397 7.59 12.33 13.88
CA GLU A 397 6.25 11.76 13.92
C GLU A 397 6.32 10.36 14.52
N ASN A 398 5.50 10.17 15.55
CA ASN A 398 5.36 8.93 16.26
C ASN A 398 4.64 7.93 15.35
N ILE A 399 5.31 6.85 14.97
CA ILE A 399 4.72 5.73 14.22
C ILE A 399 3.46 5.16 14.86
N GLU A 400 3.32 5.29 16.18
CA GLU A 400 2.08 4.95 16.87
C GLU A 400 0.87 5.81 16.43
N GLU A 401 1.02 6.80 15.56
CA GLU A 401 -0.08 7.61 14.99
C GLU A 401 -0.47 7.20 13.55
N LEU A 402 0.17 6.16 12.98
CA LEU A 402 -0.09 5.71 11.60
C LEU A 402 -1.57 5.41 11.31
N LEU A 403 -2.29 4.86 12.31
CA LEU A 403 -3.71 4.53 12.20
C LEU A 403 -4.61 5.60 12.82
N CYS A 404 -4.13 6.85 12.88
CA CYS A 404 -4.76 7.99 13.54
C CYS A 404 -4.97 7.80 15.04
N GLY A 405 -4.50 6.74 15.66
CA GLY A 405 -4.48 6.51 17.10
C GLY A 405 -3.44 5.45 17.38
N HIS A 406 -3.21 5.11 18.66
CA HIS A 406 -2.16 4.16 19.07
C HIS A 406 -2.19 2.91 18.19
N THR A 407 -1.24 2.82 17.26
CA THR A 407 -1.24 1.92 16.11
C THR A 407 -1.24 0.47 16.56
N THR A 408 -0.50 0.14 17.62
CA THR A 408 -0.53 -1.19 18.23
C THR A 408 -1.93 -1.56 18.71
N THR A 409 -2.64 -0.63 19.36
CA THR A 409 -4.00 -0.85 19.88
C THR A 409 -5.01 -1.00 18.75
N VAL A 410 -4.99 -0.07 17.78
CA VAL A 410 -5.92 -0.08 16.65
C VAL A 410 -5.73 -1.33 15.78
N SER A 411 -4.49 -1.67 15.45
CA SER A 411 -4.15 -2.85 14.64
C SER A 411 -4.61 -4.16 15.30
N MET A 412 -4.39 -4.31 16.62
CA MET A 412 -4.85 -5.47 17.37
C MET A 412 -6.37 -5.61 17.38
N LEU A 413 -7.12 -4.52 17.59
CA LEU A 413 -8.58 -4.53 17.55
C LEU A 413 -9.13 -4.80 16.15
N LEU A 414 -8.44 -4.38 15.10
CA LEU A 414 -8.78 -4.72 13.72
C LEU A 414 -8.38 -6.16 13.33
N GLY A 415 -7.58 -6.84 14.15
CA GLY A 415 -7.08 -8.19 13.94
C GLY A 415 -6.07 -8.30 12.79
N LEU A 416 -5.38 -7.20 12.47
CA LEU A 416 -4.33 -7.13 11.45
C LEU A 416 -3.10 -6.48 12.08
N VAL A 417 -1.92 -7.04 11.88
CA VAL A 417 -0.67 -6.50 12.43
C VAL A 417 0.41 -6.39 11.36
N SER A 418 1.22 -5.35 11.48
CA SER A 418 2.47 -5.25 10.75
C SER A 418 3.50 -6.19 11.37
N VAL A 419 3.86 -7.25 10.66
CA VAL A 419 4.84 -8.24 11.17
C VAL A 419 6.22 -7.61 11.32
N GLU A 420 6.59 -6.69 10.43
CA GLU A 420 7.85 -5.94 10.48
C GLU A 420 7.96 -5.05 11.72
N TYR A 421 6.84 -4.49 12.19
CA TYR A 421 6.81 -3.74 13.46
C TYR A 421 7.07 -4.65 14.65
N TRP A 422 6.37 -5.79 14.73
CA TRP A 422 6.51 -6.71 15.86
C TRP A 422 7.85 -7.43 15.92
N THR A 423 8.47 -7.70 14.78
CA THR A 423 9.75 -8.41 14.70
C THR A 423 10.96 -7.47 14.63
N ASN A 424 10.72 -6.17 14.36
CA ASN A 424 11.75 -5.20 14.00
C ASN A 424 12.69 -5.73 12.89
N ALA A 425 12.15 -6.53 11.97
CA ALA A 425 12.92 -7.27 11.01
C ALA A 425 12.25 -7.21 9.63
N LYS A 426 13.01 -6.75 8.64
CA LYS A 426 12.63 -6.73 7.22
C LYS A 426 13.77 -7.21 6.34
N ALA A 427 13.45 -7.76 5.17
CA ALA A 427 14.43 -8.24 4.19
C ALA A 427 14.91 -7.15 3.19
N ARG A 428 14.20 -6.02 3.09
CA ARG A 428 14.52 -4.95 2.14
C ARG A 428 15.23 -3.78 2.80
N SER A 429 16.32 -3.31 2.20
CA SER A 429 17.02 -2.12 2.70
C SER A 429 16.31 -0.85 2.27
N THR A 430 16.22 0.11 3.19
CA THR A 430 15.81 1.50 2.89
C THR A 430 17.01 2.41 2.67
N ALA A 431 18.24 1.89 2.77
CA ALA A 431 19.47 2.68 2.71
C ALA A 431 19.66 3.39 1.37
N SER A 432 19.20 2.83 0.25
CA SER A 432 19.30 3.47 -1.06
C SER A 432 18.51 4.78 -1.12
N GLN A 433 17.27 4.79 -0.60
CA GLN A 433 16.45 6.00 -0.50
C GLN A 433 17.11 7.05 0.40
N VAL A 434 17.72 6.62 1.50
CA VAL A 434 18.46 7.52 2.42
C VAL A 434 19.70 8.12 1.75
N LEU A 435 20.49 7.29 1.08
CA LEU A 435 21.70 7.73 0.39
C LEU A 435 21.36 8.71 -0.74
N GLU A 436 20.28 8.48 -1.47
CA GLU A 436 19.81 9.39 -2.52
C GLU A 436 19.62 10.81 -1.98
N VAL A 437 18.99 10.94 -0.82
CA VAL A 437 18.72 12.23 -0.18
C VAL A 437 20.01 12.96 0.15
N TRP A 438 20.96 12.26 0.77
CA TRP A 438 22.24 12.85 1.22
C TRP A 438 23.14 13.27 0.06
N SER A 439 22.79 12.87 -1.15
CA SER A 439 23.61 13.00 -2.32
C SER A 439 23.18 14.18 -3.23
N LYS A 440 22.08 14.86 -2.91
CA LYS A 440 21.62 16.05 -3.65
C LYS A 440 22.62 17.21 -3.53
N LYS A 441 23.14 17.71 -4.66
CA LYS A 441 24.07 18.87 -4.77
C LYS A 441 23.38 20.26 -4.80
N SER A 442 22.06 20.35 -4.60
CA SER A 442 21.34 21.63 -4.65
C SER A 442 21.50 22.44 -3.35
N PRO A 443 21.39 23.78 -3.37
CA PRO A 443 21.23 24.56 -2.14
C PRO A 443 20.06 23.94 -1.36
N ALA A 444 20.36 23.54 -0.13
CA ALA A 444 19.59 22.56 0.62
C ALA A 444 18.08 22.68 0.41
N PRO A 445 17.39 21.69 -0.20
CA PRO A 445 16.06 21.38 0.32
C PRO A 445 16.31 21.06 1.80
N THR A 446 15.81 21.90 2.70
CA THR A 446 15.87 21.63 4.14
C THR A 446 15.46 20.18 4.39
N ALA A 447 16.05 19.52 5.40
CA ALA A 447 15.65 18.15 5.80
C ALA A 447 14.11 18.00 5.96
N GLU A 448 13.40 19.12 6.14
CA GLU A 448 11.95 19.33 6.10
C GLU A 448 11.21 18.89 4.84
N HIS A 449 11.89 18.68 3.71
CA HIS A 449 11.24 18.40 2.42
C HIS A 449 11.56 17.02 1.85
N THR A 450 12.30 16.19 2.57
CA THR A 450 12.64 14.85 2.10
C THR A 450 11.64 13.82 2.57
N ILE A 451 11.10 13.02 1.65
CA ILE A 451 10.12 11.97 1.91
C ILE A 451 10.69 10.57 1.57
N LEU A 452 10.64 9.64 2.51
CA LEU A 452 10.92 8.21 2.32
C LEU A 452 9.61 7.42 2.21
N GLY A 453 9.60 6.38 1.37
CA GLY A 453 8.45 5.48 1.23
C GLY A 453 8.70 4.14 1.91
N PHE A 454 7.82 3.74 2.83
CA PHE A 454 7.84 2.41 3.46
C PHE A 454 6.62 1.60 3.06
N ARG A 455 6.86 0.41 2.52
CA ARG A 455 5.83 -0.60 2.25
C ARG A 455 5.70 -1.48 3.49
N HIS A 456 4.47 -1.74 3.92
CA HIS A 456 4.16 -2.53 5.12
C HIS A 456 3.35 -3.77 4.76
N SER A 457 3.72 -4.91 5.36
CA SER A 457 3.00 -6.17 5.26
C SER A 457 2.05 -6.36 6.46
N TRP A 458 0.74 -6.30 6.22
CA TRP A 458 -0.29 -6.53 7.23
C TRP A 458 -0.81 -7.97 7.14
N LYS A 459 -0.68 -8.73 8.23
CA LYS A 459 -1.15 -10.13 8.33
C LYS A 459 -2.15 -10.29 9.46
N GLN A 460 -2.98 -11.32 9.40
CA GLN A 460 -3.98 -11.59 10.44
C GLN A 460 -3.31 -11.98 11.76
N THR A 461 -3.73 -11.36 12.87
CA THR A 461 -3.11 -11.57 14.19
C THR A 461 -3.14 -13.00 14.70
N LYS A 462 -4.10 -13.80 14.23
CA LYS A 462 -4.24 -15.21 14.61
C LYS A 462 -3.15 -16.12 14.05
N HIS A 463 -2.44 -15.68 13.01
CA HIS A 463 -1.33 -16.42 12.43
C HIS A 463 0.04 -16.05 13.02
N MET A 464 0.08 -15.12 13.97
CA MET A 464 1.32 -14.76 14.67
C MET A 464 1.85 -15.94 15.52
N PRO A 465 3.19 -16.10 15.65
CA PRO A 465 3.78 -17.24 16.37
C PRO A 465 3.36 -17.31 17.84
N GLY A 466 3.24 -18.53 18.36
CA GLY A 466 2.87 -18.79 19.77
C GLY A 466 1.36 -18.99 20.00
N ARG A 467 0.55 -18.88 18.94
CA ARG A 467 -0.88 -19.21 18.97
C ARG A 467 -1.10 -20.67 18.56
N ASP A 468 -1.91 -21.41 19.33
CA ASP A 468 -2.30 -22.78 18.97
C ASP A 468 -3.33 -22.73 17.83
N SER A 469 -3.09 -23.49 16.76
CA SER A 469 -4.04 -23.71 15.66
C SER A 469 -5.43 -24.21 16.10
N ARG A 470 -5.53 -24.76 17.32
CA ARG A 470 -6.78 -25.24 17.95
C ARG A 470 -7.41 -24.22 18.90
N ALA A 471 -6.72 -23.15 19.25
CA ALA A 471 -7.33 -22.06 20.01
C ALA A 471 -8.37 -21.40 19.09
N SER A 472 -9.59 -21.21 19.61
CA SER A 472 -10.63 -20.49 18.89
C SER A 472 -10.13 -19.11 18.42
N ASP A 473 -10.83 -18.48 17.48
CA ASP A 473 -10.64 -17.07 17.09
C ASP A 473 -11.00 -16.13 18.28
N SER A 474 -10.43 -16.37 19.46
CA SER A 474 -10.73 -15.66 20.70
C SER A 474 -10.41 -14.19 20.48
N LEU A 475 -11.49 -13.41 20.45
CA LEU A 475 -11.48 -12.00 20.20
C LEU A 475 -11.01 -11.24 21.44
N LEU A 476 -10.42 -10.06 21.22
CA LEU A 476 -9.98 -9.20 22.29
C LEU A 476 -11.15 -8.31 22.72
N GLN A 477 -11.78 -8.65 23.83
CA GLN A 477 -12.90 -7.89 24.39
C GLN A 477 -12.42 -6.59 25.02
N ALA A 478 -13.26 -5.56 24.96
CA ALA A 478 -12.98 -4.24 25.54
C ALA A 478 -14.28 -3.61 26.05
N SER A 479 -14.17 -2.67 26.99
CA SER A 479 -15.34 -1.93 27.46
C SER A 479 -15.78 -0.89 26.43
N ILE A 480 -17.09 -0.61 26.37
CA ILE A 480 -17.65 0.42 25.47
C ILE A 480 -17.02 1.80 25.76
N GLU A 481 -16.78 2.13 27.04
CA GLU A 481 -16.20 3.42 27.45
C GLU A 481 -14.76 3.61 26.96
N ASP A 482 -13.95 2.53 27.04
CA ASP A 482 -12.57 2.55 26.56
C ASP A 482 -12.51 2.67 25.04
N LEU A 483 -13.34 1.88 24.33
CA LEU A 483 -13.44 1.95 22.88
C LEU A 483 -13.96 3.31 22.40
N ALA A 484 -14.93 3.90 23.09
CA ALA A 484 -15.43 5.24 22.77
C ALA A 484 -14.33 6.30 22.94
N SER A 485 -13.48 6.15 23.96
CA SER A 485 -12.33 7.03 24.19
C SER A 485 -11.25 6.86 23.12
N LEU A 486 -10.98 5.62 22.69
CA LEU A 486 -10.08 5.32 21.57
C LEU A 486 -10.58 5.94 20.26
N VAL A 487 -11.85 5.73 19.90
CA VAL A 487 -12.45 6.29 18.68
C VAL A 487 -12.42 7.82 18.72
N HIS A 488 -12.68 8.42 19.89
CA HIS A 488 -12.56 9.86 20.08
C HIS A 488 -11.14 10.38 19.84
N SER A 489 -10.12 9.70 20.39
CA SER A 489 -8.71 10.03 20.11
C SER A 489 -8.38 9.86 18.62
N CYS A 490 -8.87 8.79 17.99
CA CYS A 490 -8.65 8.55 16.56
C CYS A 490 -9.23 9.66 15.70
N TYR A 491 -10.46 10.06 16.01
CA TYR A 491 -11.15 11.15 15.35
C TYR A 491 -10.40 12.48 15.53
N GLN A 492 -9.91 12.79 16.73
CA GLN A 492 -9.13 14.01 16.97
C GLN A 492 -7.88 14.10 16.08
N ASN A 493 -7.16 12.98 15.93
CA ASN A 493 -5.95 12.93 15.12
C ASN A 493 -6.25 12.93 13.61
N MET A 494 -7.37 12.34 13.17
CA MET A 494 -7.81 12.41 11.76
C MET A 494 -8.04 13.84 11.27
N TYR A 495 -8.51 14.72 12.16
CA TYR A 495 -8.86 16.11 11.85
C TYR A 495 -7.88 17.13 12.47
N ALA A 496 -6.75 16.68 13.02
CA ALA A 496 -5.65 17.57 13.37
C ALA A 496 -5.11 18.17 12.06
N VAL A 497 -5.40 19.45 11.82
CA VAL A 497 -5.06 20.13 10.56
C VAL A 497 -3.56 20.00 10.28
N ARG A 498 -3.24 19.32 9.17
CA ARG A 498 -1.87 19.10 8.70
C ARG A 498 -1.12 20.45 8.64
N GLY A 499 0.02 20.52 9.33
CA GLY A 499 0.94 21.67 9.28
C GLY A 499 1.12 22.42 10.59
N LEU A 500 0.29 22.19 11.61
CA LEU A 500 0.55 22.71 12.95
C LEU A 500 1.28 21.65 13.79
N LYS A 501 2.55 21.90 14.11
CA LYS A 501 3.35 21.09 15.07
C LYS A 501 2.78 21.13 16.50
N GLN A 502 1.70 21.88 16.74
CA GLN A 502 1.01 22.00 18.01
C GLN A 502 -0.50 22.01 17.79
N ARG A 503 -1.25 21.48 18.76
CA ARG A 503 -2.72 21.57 18.77
C ARG A 503 -3.12 23.04 18.53
N PRO A 504 -3.91 23.34 17.48
CA PRO A 504 -4.31 24.71 17.21
C PRO A 504 -5.00 25.31 18.44
N SER A 505 -4.72 26.59 18.70
CA SER A 505 -5.37 27.29 19.80
C SER A 505 -6.88 27.37 19.55
N GLU A 506 -7.65 27.57 20.61
CA GLU A 506 -9.11 27.71 20.51
C GLU A 506 -9.51 28.86 19.58
N GLU A 507 -8.67 29.89 19.48
CA GLU A 507 -8.84 31.05 18.60
C GLU A 507 -8.53 30.74 17.13
N GLN A 508 -7.53 29.88 16.85
CA GLN A 508 -7.22 29.43 15.49
C GLN A 508 -8.34 28.55 14.94
N LEU A 509 -8.87 27.61 15.74
CA LEU A 509 -10.01 26.77 15.36
C LEU A 509 -11.30 27.58 15.19
N LYS A 510 -11.46 28.71 15.90
CA LYS A 510 -12.58 29.65 15.72
C LYS A 510 -12.41 30.55 14.50
N ALA A 511 -11.18 30.88 14.13
CA ALA A 511 -10.84 31.67 12.94
C ALA A 511 -10.96 30.82 11.67
N TRP A 512 -10.69 29.53 11.77
CA TRP A 512 -10.96 28.58 10.70
C TRP A 512 -12.46 28.46 10.48
N GLY A 513 -12.90 28.84 9.28
CA GLY A 513 -14.27 28.52 8.86
C GLY A 513 -14.47 27.00 8.79
N PRO A 514 -15.72 26.52 8.78
CA PRO A 514 -16.06 25.10 8.56
C PRO A 514 -15.32 24.50 7.36
N ASN A 515 -15.00 25.35 6.38
CA ASN A 515 -14.38 25.00 5.12
C ASN A 515 -12.86 24.75 5.18
N GLN A 516 -12.15 25.27 6.20
CA GLN A 516 -10.70 25.04 6.36
C GLN A 516 -10.39 23.73 7.11
N LEU A 517 -11.35 23.20 7.87
CA LEU A 517 -11.32 21.84 8.42
C LEU A 517 -11.57 20.76 7.35
N LEU A 518 -12.07 21.14 6.16
CA LEU A 518 -12.38 20.22 5.05
C LEU A 518 -11.13 19.67 4.35
N ALA A 519 -9.94 20.27 4.53
CA ALA A 519 -8.72 19.85 3.84
C ALA A 519 -8.10 18.52 4.34
N SER A 520 -8.81 17.76 5.19
CA SER A 520 -8.34 16.46 5.67
C SER A 520 -8.72 15.36 4.70
N HIS A 521 -7.77 14.53 4.24
CA HIS A 521 -8.01 13.30 3.44
C HIS A 521 -8.82 12.21 4.18
N ASN A 522 -9.48 12.53 5.29
CA ASN A 522 -10.22 11.61 6.13
C ASN A 522 -11.73 11.84 5.99
N HIS A 523 -12.37 10.98 5.18
CA HIS A 523 -13.83 10.98 5.00
C HIS A 523 -14.51 10.54 6.32
N PRO A 524 -15.55 11.22 6.85
CA PRO A 524 -16.19 10.83 8.11
C PRO A 524 -16.74 9.39 8.17
N GLY A 525 -17.14 8.84 7.01
CA GLY A 525 -17.48 7.41 6.88
C GLY A 525 -16.35 6.44 7.32
N THR A 526 -15.10 6.91 7.32
CA THR A 526 -13.91 6.23 7.90
C THR A 526 -14.16 5.79 9.33
N ILE A 527 -14.59 6.73 10.16
CA ILE A 527 -14.83 6.46 11.58
C ILE A 527 -16.03 5.56 11.75
N SER A 528 -17.06 5.73 10.92
CA SER A 528 -18.24 4.88 11.01
C SER A 528 -17.90 3.40 10.77
N ALA A 529 -17.21 3.09 9.67
CA ALA A 529 -16.85 1.71 9.39
C ALA A 529 -15.70 1.21 10.29
N PHE A 530 -14.82 2.08 10.80
CA PHE A 530 -13.88 1.73 11.87
C PHE A 530 -14.59 1.29 13.16
N VAL A 531 -15.51 2.11 13.69
CA VAL A 531 -16.31 1.82 14.90
C VAL A 531 -17.03 0.49 14.77
N ARG A 532 -17.66 0.23 13.62
CA ARG A 532 -18.37 -1.02 13.38
C ARG A 532 -17.44 -2.23 13.30
N SER A 533 -16.28 -2.08 12.65
CA SER A 533 -15.27 -3.13 12.58
C SER A 533 -14.74 -3.52 13.96
N ILE A 534 -14.39 -2.53 14.80
CA ILE A 534 -13.92 -2.79 16.18
C ILE A 534 -15.04 -3.28 17.08
N ALA A 535 -16.28 -2.80 16.92
CA ALA A 535 -17.42 -3.27 17.70
C ALA A 535 -17.65 -4.77 17.52
N ARG A 536 -17.62 -5.24 16.26
CA ARG A 536 -17.68 -6.68 15.95
C ARG A 536 -16.53 -7.43 16.61
N ARG A 537 -15.30 -6.92 16.45
CA ARG A 537 -14.09 -7.59 16.94
C ARG A 537 -13.97 -7.59 18.46
N ALA A 538 -14.59 -6.64 19.16
CA ALA A 538 -14.61 -6.56 20.62
C ALA A 538 -15.89 -7.13 21.23
N GLU A 539 -16.81 -7.65 20.41
CA GLU A 539 -18.12 -8.20 20.81
C GLU A 539 -19.00 -7.20 21.58
N VAL A 540 -18.95 -5.92 21.20
CA VAL A 540 -19.78 -4.87 21.78
C VAL A 540 -20.87 -4.41 20.82
N ASP A 541 -21.95 -3.88 21.38
CA ASP A 541 -23.01 -3.27 20.58
C ASP A 541 -22.50 -2.00 19.89
N SER A 542 -22.51 -2.01 18.55
CA SER A 542 -21.99 -0.89 17.76
C SER A 542 -22.78 0.40 17.98
N THR A 543 -24.08 0.30 18.26
CA THR A 543 -24.95 1.45 18.51
C THR A 543 -24.58 2.14 19.83
N GLN A 544 -24.39 1.39 20.91
CA GLN A 544 -23.93 1.92 22.20
C GLN A 544 -22.52 2.50 22.12
N LEU A 545 -21.62 1.88 21.33
CA LEU A 545 -20.29 2.43 21.09
C LEU A 545 -20.33 3.78 20.38
N PHE A 546 -21.18 3.93 19.36
CA PHE A 546 -21.41 5.23 18.73
C PHE A 546 -22.00 6.24 19.70
N GLU A 547 -22.91 5.86 20.59
CA GLU A 547 -23.45 6.74 21.64
C GLU A 547 -22.34 7.32 22.52
N GLY A 548 -21.51 6.45 23.10
CA GLY A 548 -20.40 6.87 23.97
C GLY A 548 -19.40 7.77 23.24
N PHE A 549 -19.11 7.49 21.97
CA PHE A 549 -18.25 8.33 21.15
C PHE A 549 -18.87 9.72 20.88
N LEU A 550 -20.17 9.78 20.59
CA LEU A 550 -20.87 11.04 20.33
C LEU A 550 -21.02 11.90 21.59
N GLU A 551 -21.21 11.32 22.77
CA GLU A 551 -21.19 12.06 24.04
C GLU A 551 -19.84 12.79 24.25
N LYS A 552 -18.74 12.14 23.86
CA LYS A 552 -17.40 12.76 23.90
C LYS A 552 -17.25 13.89 22.88
N ILE A 553 -17.70 13.71 21.62
CA ILE A 553 -17.65 14.78 20.61
C ILE A 553 -18.58 15.95 20.95
N THR A 554 -19.81 15.68 21.41
CA THR A 554 -20.75 16.75 21.74
C THR A 554 -20.22 17.64 22.86
N SER A 555 -19.40 17.11 23.75
CA SER A 555 -18.69 17.87 24.77
C SER A 555 -17.53 18.74 24.22
N ASP A 556 -17.11 18.54 22.98
CA ASP A 556 -16.05 19.29 22.28
C ASP A 556 -16.65 20.13 21.10
N PRO A 557 -16.91 21.43 21.30
CA PRO A 557 -17.54 22.29 20.29
C PRO A 557 -16.79 22.38 18.96
N GLN A 558 -15.48 22.14 18.95
CA GLN A 558 -14.61 22.28 17.77
C GLN A 558 -14.74 21.09 16.82
N LEU A 559 -15.15 19.94 17.36
CA LEU A 559 -15.29 18.67 16.65
C LEU A 559 -16.69 18.44 16.09
N ARG A 560 -17.64 19.34 16.39
CA ARG A 560 -19.05 19.25 15.99
C ARG A 560 -19.29 19.47 14.49
N VAL A 561 -18.31 20.02 13.77
CA VAL A 561 -18.44 20.41 12.35
C VAL A 561 -18.65 19.19 11.43
N CYS A 562 -18.09 18.01 11.75
CA CYS A 562 -18.23 16.80 10.92
C CYS A 562 -19.43 15.92 11.29
N LEU A 563 -20.28 16.34 12.24
CA LEU A 563 -21.35 15.51 12.78
C LEU A 563 -22.46 15.16 11.77
N GLY A 564 -22.67 16.03 10.78
CA GLY A 564 -23.66 15.84 9.71
C GLY A 564 -23.48 14.53 8.94
N ALA A 565 -22.24 14.10 8.71
CA ALA A 565 -21.92 12.90 7.94
C ALA A 565 -22.35 11.59 8.62
N TYR A 566 -22.30 11.56 9.96
CA TYR A 566 -22.61 10.36 10.74
C TYR A 566 -24.11 10.08 10.82
N THR A 567 -24.94 11.08 10.54
CA THR A 567 -26.40 11.01 10.66
C THR A 567 -27.05 10.01 9.69
N LEU A 568 -26.37 9.67 8.59
CA LEU A 568 -26.83 8.69 7.59
C LEU A 568 -26.61 7.24 8.03
N GLU A 569 -25.57 6.98 8.84
CA GLU A 569 -25.15 5.63 9.21
C GLU A 569 -25.94 5.09 10.40
N VAL A 570 -26.46 5.99 11.24
CA VAL A 570 -27.38 5.62 12.32
C VAL A 570 -28.49 6.69 12.45
N PRO A 571 -29.63 6.51 11.77
CA PRO A 571 -30.67 7.55 11.65
C PRO A 571 -31.25 8.01 13.00
N THR A 572 -31.36 7.11 13.98
CA THR A 572 -31.81 7.43 15.35
C THR A 572 -30.86 8.40 16.07
N PHE A 573 -29.56 8.39 15.75
CA PHE A 573 -28.57 9.32 16.31
C PHE A 573 -28.59 10.68 15.65
N GLY A 574 -28.81 10.75 14.34
CA GLY A 574 -29.01 12.01 13.63
C GLY A 574 -30.08 12.88 14.29
N LEU A 575 -31.16 12.27 14.79
CA LEU A 575 -32.20 12.94 15.58
C LEU A 575 -31.75 13.42 16.95
N LYS A 576 -31.13 12.56 17.76
CA LYS A 576 -30.68 12.93 19.12
C LYS A 576 -29.72 14.12 19.05
N LEU A 577 -28.82 14.09 18.06
CA LEU A 577 -27.82 15.10 17.86
C LEU A 577 -28.41 16.39 17.27
N ALA A 578 -29.27 16.31 16.27
CA ALA A 578 -29.95 17.49 15.76
C ALA A 578 -30.90 18.12 16.78
N LYS A 579 -31.45 17.38 17.76
CA LYS A 579 -32.25 17.97 18.86
C LYS A 579 -31.40 18.85 19.76
N SER A 580 -30.08 18.64 19.80
CA SER A 580 -29.14 19.56 20.48
C SER A 580 -28.93 20.86 19.68
N TRP A 581 -29.30 20.88 18.40
CA TRP A 581 -29.31 22.05 17.56
C TRP A 581 -30.74 22.63 17.55
N HIS A 582 -30.90 23.86 18.01
CA HIS A 582 -32.20 24.50 18.30
C HIS A 582 -33.14 24.66 17.08
N TRP A 583 -32.75 24.19 15.89
CA TRP A 583 -33.52 24.30 14.65
C TRP A 583 -34.45 23.11 14.37
N LEU A 584 -34.35 21.97 15.06
CA LEU A 584 -35.33 20.88 14.90
C LEU A 584 -36.72 21.22 15.48
N ASP A 585 -36.83 22.27 16.28
CA ASP A 585 -38.10 22.82 16.77
C ASP A 585 -38.81 23.71 15.72
N LEU A 586 -38.22 23.88 14.53
CA LEU A 586 -38.85 24.63 13.44
C LEU A 586 -40.09 23.88 12.93
N LYS A 587 -41.21 24.61 12.84
CA LYS A 587 -42.42 24.10 12.19
C LYS A 587 -42.33 24.41 10.69
N PRO A 588 -42.27 23.41 9.80
CA PRO A 588 -42.25 23.66 8.36
C PRO A 588 -43.58 24.30 7.92
N LYS A 589 -43.51 25.33 7.07
CA LYS A 589 -44.69 26.03 6.52
C LYS A 589 -45.36 25.23 5.40
N SER A 590 -44.62 24.34 4.76
CA SER A 590 -44.99 23.47 3.66
C SER A 590 -44.36 22.10 3.86
N ARG A 591 -44.99 21.05 3.35
CA ARG A 591 -44.45 19.69 3.43
C ARG A 591 -43.80 19.29 2.11
N PRO A 592 -42.73 18.49 2.13
CA PRO A 592 -42.14 17.94 0.91
C PRO A 592 -43.11 16.95 0.24
N ALA A 593 -43.01 16.79 -1.08
CA ALA A 593 -43.87 15.89 -1.85
C ALA A 593 -43.81 14.44 -1.36
N PHE A 594 -42.63 13.98 -0.91
CA PHE A 594 -42.44 12.63 -0.38
C PHE A 594 -43.23 12.33 0.89
N SER A 595 -43.80 13.35 1.56
CA SER A 595 -44.71 13.13 2.70
C SER A 595 -45.97 12.33 2.35
N LYS A 596 -46.26 12.15 1.05
CA LYS A 596 -47.32 11.29 0.54
C LYS A 596 -46.86 9.89 0.16
N TRP A 597 -45.57 9.59 0.20
CA TRP A 597 -45.08 8.24 -0.12
C TRP A 597 -45.56 7.24 0.93
N ALA A 598 -45.94 6.04 0.49
CA ALA A 598 -46.35 4.92 1.32
C ALA A 598 -45.20 4.45 2.23
N THR A 599 -43.95 4.51 1.75
CA THR A 599 -42.77 4.24 2.56
C THR A 599 -41.71 5.30 2.33
N VAL A 600 -41.45 6.10 3.37
CA VAL A 600 -40.38 7.09 3.37
C VAL A 600 -39.13 6.47 3.98
N PRO A 601 -38.01 6.43 3.26
CA PRO A 601 -36.79 5.80 3.76
C PRO A 601 -36.11 6.70 4.82
N PRO A 602 -35.16 6.19 5.62
CA PRO A 602 -34.52 6.98 6.69
C PRO A 602 -33.68 8.17 6.17
N ALA A 603 -33.17 8.08 4.95
CA ALA A 603 -32.50 9.16 4.24
C ALA A 603 -33.02 9.27 2.79
N VAL A 604 -33.15 10.48 2.27
CA VAL A 604 -33.53 10.75 0.88
C VAL A 604 -32.34 11.32 0.11
N ALA A 605 -32.29 11.08 -1.18
CA ALA A 605 -31.31 11.70 -2.06
C ALA A 605 -31.79 13.09 -2.48
N ILE A 606 -30.95 14.09 -2.27
CA ILE A 606 -31.10 15.44 -2.85
C ILE A 606 -30.22 15.50 -4.09
N THR A 607 -30.83 15.74 -5.24
CA THR A 607 -30.14 15.95 -6.52
C THR A 607 -30.34 17.37 -6.98
N VAL A 608 -29.24 18.08 -7.26
CA VAL A 608 -29.20 19.48 -7.63
C VAL A 608 -28.67 19.63 -9.05
N VAL A 609 -29.38 20.39 -9.88
CA VAL A 609 -28.96 20.78 -11.23
C VAL A 609 -28.26 22.12 -11.15
N VAL A 610 -26.96 22.12 -11.46
CA VAL A 610 -26.12 23.31 -11.49
C VAL A 610 -25.94 23.76 -12.94
N PRO A 611 -26.44 24.94 -13.32
CA PRO A 611 -26.31 25.46 -14.68
C PRO A 611 -24.85 25.60 -15.15
N THR A 612 -24.65 25.45 -16.46
CA THR A 612 -23.33 25.41 -17.08
C THR A 612 -22.49 26.65 -16.80
N GLU A 613 -23.09 27.83 -16.87
CA GLU A 613 -22.43 29.10 -16.60
C GLU A 613 -21.95 29.24 -15.15
N ARG A 614 -22.56 28.50 -14.21
CA ARG A 614 -22.22 28.56 -12.79
C ARG A 614 -21.02 27.70 -12.45
N TRP A 615 -20.96 26.47 -12.98
CA TRP A 615 -19.85 25.57 -12.70
C TRP A 615 -18.61 25.88 -13.56
N LYS A 616 -18.79 26.39 -14.78
CA LYS A 616 -17.64 26.84 -15.60
C LYS A 616 -16.94 28.07 -15.04
N ALA A 617 -17.64 28.96 -14.33
CA ALA A 617 -17.07 30.18 -13.74
C ALA A 617 -16.05 29.93 -12.61
N VAL A 618 -16.00 28.71 -12.11
CA VAL A 618 -15.22 28.29 -10.93
C VAL A 618 -14.40 27.03 -11.20
N THR A 619 -14.49 26.48 -12.41
CA THR A 619 -13.49 25.54 -12.91
C THR A 619 -12.20 26.35 -13.05
N PRO A 620 -11.13 26.06 -12.31
CA PRO A 620 -9.95 26.91 -12.36
C PRO A 620 -9.44 26.96 -13.79
N VAL A 621 -9.27 28.19 -14.27
CA VAL A 621 -8.52 28.43 -15.50
C VAL A 621 -7.13 27.90 -15.19
N MET A 622 -6.77 26.76 -15.77
CA MET A 622 -5.38 26.35 -15.84
C MET A 622 -4.69 27.46 -16.64
N ASP A 623 -4.09 28.42 -15.95
CA ASP A 623 -3.29 29.44 -16.62
C ASP A 623 -2.10 28.70 -17.21
N GLU A 624 -2.11 28.51 -18.54
CA GLU A 624 -1.13 27.69 -19.27
C GLU A 624 0.31 28.23 -19.08
N SER A 625 0.47 29.46 -18.57
CA SER A 625 1.77 30.09 -18.32
C SER A 625 2.52 29.61 -17.06
N ASP A 626 1.87 28.94 -16.11
CA ASP A 626 2.42 28.65 -14.77
C ASP A 626 2.79 27.16 -14.53
N GLY A 627 2.88 26.39 -15.64
CA GLY A 627 3.09 24.95 -15.66
C GLY A 627 1.82 24.15 -15.35
N PRO A 628 1.75 22.85 -15.72
CA PRO A 628 0.64 22.01 -15.31
C PRO A 628 0.65 21.93 -13.78
N ARG A 629 -0.50 22.16 -13.15
CA ARG A 629 -0.72 21.97 -11.71
C ARG A 629 -1.88 21.03 -11.54
N ALA A 630 -1.69 19.94 -10.81
CA ALA A 630 -2.79 19.07 -10.46
C ALA A 630 -3.78 19.85 -9.63
N LEU A 631 -5.04 19.76 -9.97
CA LEU A 631 -6.07 20.42 -9.20
C LEU A 631 -7.04 19.35 -8.73
N ASN A 632 -7.01 19.05 -7.44
CA ASN A 632 -8.04 18.23 -6.83
C ASN A 632 -9.17 19.18 -6.40
N ALA A 633 -10.40 18.77 -6.62
CA ALA A 633 -11.60 19.50 -6.23
C ALA A 633 -12.40 18.61 -5.29
N GLU A 634 -12.52 18.95 -4.02
CA GLU A 634 -13.39 18.23 -3.08
C GLU A 634 -14.79 18.85 -3.11
N ILE A 635 -15.78 18.13 -3.64
CA ILE A 635 -17.16 18.63 -3.73
C ILE A 635 -17.98 18.07 -2.57
N SER A 636 -18.55 18.96 -1.77
CA SER A 636 -19.49 18.61 -0.71
C SER A 636 -20.84 19.30 -0.89
N GLY A 637 -21.91 18.57 -0.60
CA GLY A 637 -23.28 19.09 -0.55
C GLY A 637 -23.58 19.76 0.79
N HIS A 638 -24.46 20.77 0.77
CA HIS A 638 -24.86 21.50 1.97
C HIS A 638 -26.37 21.57 2.09
N LEU A 639 -26.84 21.50 3.32
CA LEU A 639 -28.20 21.89 3.71
C LEU A 639 -28.10 22.98 4.77
N ARG A 640 -28.58 24.19 4.44
CA ARG A 640 -28.38 25.39 5.25
C ARG A 640 -29.70 26.08 5.52
N ILE A 641 -29.81 26.77 6.66
CA ILE A 641 -30.86 27.76 6.89
C ILE A 641 -30.24 29.14 6.64
N PRO A 642 -30.76 29.94 5.68
CA PRO A 642 -30.28 31.30 5.40
C PRO A 642 -30.19 32.15 6.68
N ASP A 643 -29.22 33.06 6.73
CA ASP A 643 -28.96 33.98 7.85
C ASP A 643 -28.53 33.32 9.19
N THR A 644 -28.32 32.00 9.20
CA THR A 644 -27.73 31.29 10.33
C THR A 644 -26.31 30.84 10.03
N LYS A 645 -25.46 30.70 11.06
CA LYS A 645 -24.16 30.02 10.94
C LYS A 645 -24.29 28.49 10.88
N ALA A 646 -25.52 27.95 10.85
CA ALA A 646 -25.77 26.52 10.88
C ALA A 646 -25.92 25.97 9.46
N ALA A 647 -24.95 25.15 9.05
CA ALA A 647 -25.01 24.36 7.82
C ALA A 647 -24.62 22.92 8.14
N THR A 648 -25.32 21.96 7.54
CA THR A 648 -24.91 20.55 7.56
C THR A 648 -24.20 20.25 6.25
N VAL A 649 -22.99 19.73 6.34
CA VAL A 649 -22.17 19.34 5.21
C VAL A 649 -22.35 17.84 4.96
N TYR A 650 -22.39 17.45 3.69
CA TYR A 650 -22.49 16.07 3.21
C TYR A 650 -21.33 15.80 2.26
N TRP A 651 -20.41 14.95 2.71
CA TRP A 651 -19.16 14.63 2.03
C TRP A 651 -19.37 13.62 0.91
N ASP A 652 -20.10 12.54 1.21
CA ASP A 652 -20.50 11.54 0.22
C ASP A 652 -21.43 12.14 -0.85
N THR A 653 -20.81 12.69 -1.88
CA THR A 653 -21.44 13.42 -2.98
C THR A 653 -21.05 12.76 -4.29
N GLN A 654 -22.05 12.46 -5.11
CA GLN A 654 -21.87 11.95 -6.46
C GLN A 654 -22.08 13.07 -7.47
N VAL A 655 -21.22 13.16 -8.48
CA VAL A 655 -21.32 14.18 -9.53
C VAL A 655 -21.42 13.53 -10.90
N SER A 656 -22.22 14.10 -11.78
CA SER A 656 -22.21 13.80 -13.21
C SER A 656 -22.51 15.07 -14.00
N PHE A 657 -22.47 15.01 -15.33
CA PHE A 657 -22.85 16.10 -16.22
C PHE A 657 -23.93 15.58 -17.15
N GLY A 658 -24.94 16.38 -17.44
CA GLY A 658 -26.01 15.93 -18.32
C GLY A 658 -27.37 16.56 -18.04
N THR A 659 -28.40 15.96 -18.62
CA THR A 659 -29.80 16.38 -18.46
C THR A 659 -30.56 15.42 -17.57
N ILE A 660 -31.40 15.99 -16.68
CA ILE A 660 -32.28 15.20 -15.81
C ILE A 660 -33.54 14.80 -16.56
N GLU A 661 -33.92 13.54 -16.40
CA GLU A 661 -35.23 12.99 -16.72
C GLU A 661 -35.88 12.47 -15.42
N THR A 662 -37.20 12.60 -15.31
CA THR A 662 -37.94 12.11 -14.15
C THR A 662 -38.95 11.05 -14.57
N GLU A 663 -39.08 9.99 -13.78
CA GLU A 663 -40.16 9.03 -13.92
C GLU A 663 -41.17 9.24 -12.80
N SER A 664 -42.47 9.25 -13.15
CA SER A 664 -43.61 9.45 -12.25
C SER A 664 -43.71 10.84 -11.59
N SER A 665 -44.76 11.09 -10.79
CA SER A 665 -44.92 12.36 -10.07
C SER A 665 -44.16 12.37 -8.74
N ARG A 666 -43.68 13.55 -8.31
CA ARG A 666 -42.88 13.76 -7.07
C ARG A 666 -43.50 13.20 -5.79
N ASP A 667 -44.82 13.04 -5.77
CA ASP A 667 -45.58 12.55 -4.62
C ASP A 667 -45.90 11.04 -4.67
N GLN A 668 -45.41 10.32 -5.68
CA GLN A 668 -45.53 8.87 -5.80
C GLN A 668 -44.27 8.13 -5.37
N ASP A 669 -44.43 6.93 -4.81
CA ASP A 669 -43.34 6.08 -4.26
C ASP A 669 -42.26 5.68 -5.26
N ASN A 670 -42.58 5.69 -6.55
CA ASN A 670 -41.70 5.32 -7.65
C ASN A 670 -41.07 6.54 -8.33
N PHE A 671 -41.14 7.73 -7.71
CA PHE A 671 -40.47 8.92 -8.22
C PHE A 671 -38.95 8.73 -8.23
N VAL A 672 -38.37 8.71 -9.42
CA VAL A 672 -36.94 8.54 -9.64
C VAL A 672 -36.41 9.57 -10.63
N VAL A 673 -35.14 9.93 -10.43
CA VAL A 673 -34.38 10.79 -11.33
C VAL A 673 -33.41 9.93 -12.13
N ARG A 674 -33.38 10.13 -13.44
CA ARG A 674 -32.37 9.61 -14.35
C ARG A 674 -31.55 10.76 -14.91
N VAL A 675 -30.29 10.48 -15.20
CA VAL A 675 -29.40 11.43 -15.85
C VAL A 675 -28.97 10.85 -17.18
N GLN A 676 -29.24 11.59 -18.25
CA GLN A 676 -28.64 11.35 -19.54
C GLN A 676 -27.28 12.04 -19.55
N GLU A 677 -26.22 11.23 -19.37
CA GLU A 677 -24.89 11.74 -19.08
C GLU A 677 -24.18 12.29 -20.33
N ASP A 678 -23.61 13.48 -20.19
CA ASP A 678 -22.72 14.11 -21.15
C ASP A 678 -21.32 13.48 -21.03
N GLN A 679 -20.94 12.75 -22.06
CA GLN A 679 -19.67 12.02 -22.11
C GLN A 679 -18.45 12.95 -22.16
N GLU A 680 -18.64 14.23 -22.51
CA GLU A 680 -17.58 15.25 -22.49
C GLU A 680 -17.36 15.85 -21.09
N ALA A 681 -18.19 15.50 -20.10
CA ALA A 681 -18.14 15.91 -18.70
C ALA A 681 -17.66 17.37 -18.47
N TRP A 682 -16.53 17.59 -17.79
CA TRP A 682 -15.92 18.90 -17.54
C TRP A 682 -15.61 19.74 -18.80
N LYS A 683 -15.46 19.14 -19.98
CA LYS A 683 -15.30 19.84 -21.27
C LYS A 683 -16.63 20.08 -21.97
N GLY A 684 -17.67 19.36 -21.56
CA GLY A 684 -19.01 19.44 -22.09
C GLY A 684 -19.67 20.79 -21.86
N SER A 685 -20.90 20.91 -22.37
CA SER A 685 -21.74 22.10 -22.21
C SER A 685 -22.96 21.84 -21.33
N SER A 686 -23.10 20.62 -20.82
CA SER A 686 -24.27 20.23 -20.03
C SER A 686 -24.21 20.77 -18.59
N PRO A 687 -25.37 20.89 -17.93
CA PRO A 687 -25.43 21.16 -16.49
C PRO A 687 -24.66 20.11 -15.70
N MET A 688 -24.09 20.52 -14.57
CA MET A 688 -23.52 19.61 -13.60
C MET A 688 -24.63 19.13 -12.66
N ILE A 689 -24.69 17.83 -12.43
CA ILE A 689 -25.66 17.18 -11.55
C ILE A 689 -24.93 16.71 -10.30
N ILE A 690 -25.36 17.19 -9.13
CA ILE A 690 -24.78 16.83 -7.84
C ILE A 690 -25.83 16.08 -7.02
N SER A 691 -25.49 14.92 -6.45
CA SER A 691 -26.41 14.11 -5.64
C SER A 691 -25.78 13.64 -4.34
N TYR A 692 -26.45 13.87 -3.21
CA TYR A 692 -26.00 13.44 -1.88
C TYR A 692 -27.20 12.99 -1.02
N TYR A 693 -26.93 12.14 -0.02
CA TYR A 693 -27.98 11.64 0.89
C TYR A 693 -28.15 12.57 2.08
N VAL A 694 -29.40 12.79 2.50
CA VAL A 694 -29.77 13.61 3.65
C VAL A 694 -30.79 12.86 4.51
N PRO A 695 -30.67 12.85 5.85
CA PRO A 695 -31.68 12.28 6.72
C PRO A 695 -33.07 12.88 6.44
N THR A 696 -34.06 12.03 6.25
CA THR A 696 -35.43 12.43 5.87
C THR A 696 -36.00 13.46 6.84
N GLN A 697 -35.79 13.25 8.14
CA GLN A 697 -36.31 14.12 9.20
C GLN A 697 -35.74 15.54 9.14
N PHE A 698 -34.51 15.72 8.62
CA PHE A 698 -33.92 17.05 8.45
C PHE A 698 -34.60 17.79 7.30
N VAL A 699 -34.86 17.07 6.20
CA VAL A 699 -35.61 17.60 5.06
C VAL A 699 -37.02 17.98 5.49
N GLU A 700 -37.70 17.14 6.27
CA GLU A 700 -39.05 17.42 6.78
C GLU A 700 -39.08 18.66 7.70
N ALA A 701 -38.15 18.77 8.64
CA ALA A 701 -38.12 19.87 9.60
C ALA A 701 -37.81 21.23 8.96
N MET A 702 -36.94 21.25 7.94
CA MET A 702 -36.42 22.49 7.37
C MET A 702 -36.95 22.82 5.96
N PHE A 703 -37.85 22.01 5.39
CA PHE A 703 -38.25 22.10 3.96
C PHE A 703 -38.54 23.52 3.46
N SER A 704 -39.28 24.32 4.23
CA SER A 704 -39.70 25.67 3.81
C SER A 704 -38.69 26.79 4.06
N GLN A 705 -37.62 26.50 4.79
CA GLN A 705 -36.65 27.51 5.27
C GLN A 705 -35.23 27.20 4.82
N ALA A 706 -34.93 25.94 4.48
CA ALA A 706 -33.60 25.54 4.07
C ALA A 706 -33.33 25.83 2.60
N THR A 707 -32.06 26.03 2.31
CA THR A 707 -31.46 26.09 1.00
C THR A 707 -30.49 24.92 0.84
N VAL A 708 -30.31 24.52 -0.41
CA VAL A 708 -29.27 23.58 -0.84
C VAL A 708 -28.19 24.34 -1.57
N SER A 709 -26.94 23.98 -1.31
CA SER A 709 -25.78 24.51 -2.00
C SER A 709 -24.67 23.46 -2.01
N PHE A 710 -23.56 23.76 -2.64
CA PHE A 710 -22.38 22.91 -2.69
C PHE A 710 -21.12 23.77 -2.57
N SER A 711 -20.00 23.18 -2.14
CA SER A 711 -18.68 23.84 -2.11
C SER A 711 -17.66 22.98 -2.81
N ALA A 712 -16.68 23.59 -3.50
CA ALA A 712 -15.49 22.91 -3.98
C ALA A 712 -14.29 23.43 -3.19
N LEU A 713 -13.56 22.52 -2.57
CA LEU A 713 -12.25 22.81 -2.05
C LEU A 713 -11.22 22.44 -3.12
N PHE A 714 -10.49 23.43 -3.61
CA PHE A 714 -9.44 23.17 -4.57
C PHE A 714 -8.08 23.07 -3.88
N SER A 715 -7.36 21.99 -4.15
CA SER A 715 -5.97 21.82 -3.75
C SER A 715 -5.10 21.60 -4.96
N ILE A 716 -3.91 22.20 -4.93
CA ILE A 716 -2.88 22.03 -5.93
C ILE A 716 -1.89 20.98 -5.45
N LEU A 717 -1.73 19.88 -6.19
CA LEU A 717 -0.58 19.00 -5.99
C LEU A 717 0.63 19.58 -6.72
N ARG A 718 1.64 19.96 -5.96
CA ARG A 718 2.93 20.39 -6.48
C ARG A 718 3.76 19.18 -6.92
N PRO A 719 4.67 19.35 -7.90
CA PRO A 719 5.57 18.28 -8.35
C PRO A 719 6.41 17.67 -7.20
N ASP A 720 6.76 18.45 -6.18
CA ASP A 720 7.46 17.95 -4.98
C ASP A 720 6.56 17.14 -4.02
N GLY A 721 5.35 16.78 -4.44
CA GLY A 721 4.42 15.99 -3.65
C GLY A 721 3.73 16.73 -2.53
N ARG A 722 3.95 18.04 -2.38
CA ARG A 722 3.17 18.87 -1.47
C ARG A 722 1.82 19.18 -2.09
N GLU A 723 0.78 18.96 -1.30
CA GLU A 723 -0.53 19.49 -1.62
C GLU A 723 -0.68 20.84 -0.92
N GLU A 724 -0.85 21.90 -1.70
CA GLU A 724 -1.09 23.24 -1.20
C GLU A 724 -2.52 23.62 -1.53
N MET A 725 -3.24 24.20 -0.58
CA MET A 725 -4.56 24.72 -0.88
C MET A 725 -4.47 25.85 -1.92
N ALA A 726 -5.26 25.74 -2.97
CA ALA A 726 -5.33 26.71 -4.05
C ALA A 726 -6.15 27.94 -3.59
N GLY A 727 -5.64 28.70 -2.63
CA GLY A 727 -6.31 29.88 -2.10
C GLY A 727 -7.59 29.59 -1.31
N ASP A 728 -8.38 30.65 -1.05
CA ASP A 728 -9.63 30.59 -0.29
C ASP A 728 -10.60 29.56 -0.89
N THR A 729 -11.27 28.76 -0.05
CA THR A 729 -12.32 27.84 -0.48
C THR A 729 -13.33 28.56 -1.36
N ILE A 730 -13.50 28.10 -2.61
CA ILE A 730 -14.50 28.65 -3.51
C ILE A 730 -15.86 28.07 -3.11
N LEU A 731 -16.59 28.81 -2.28
CA LEU A 731 -18.03 28.60 -2.12
C LEU A 731 -18.68 28.83 -3.48
N PHE A 732 -19.33 27.80 -4.03
CA PHE A 732 -20.10 28.01 -5.25
C PHE A 732 -21.24 28.98 -4.95
N PRO A 733 -21.42 30.06 -5.74
CA PRO A 733 -22.50 31.01 -5.56
C PRO A 733 -23.87 30.47 -6.00
N PHE A 734 -24.01 29.14 -6.14
CA PHE A 734 -25.26 28.50 -6.53
C PHE A 734 -25.95 27.90 -5.31
N GLU A 735 -26.88 28.68 -4.77
CA GLU A 735 -27.72 28.32 -3.64
C GLU A 735 -29.18 28.45 -4.06
N LYS A 736 -29.97 27.41 -3.79
CA LYS A 736 -31.38 27.35 -4.14
C LYS A 736 -32.24 26.95 -2.95
N PRO A 737 -33.48 27.48 -2.82
CA PRO A 737 -34.43 26.95 -1.85
C PRO A 737 -34.57 25.43 -2.01
N LEU A 738 -34.66 24.70 -0.91
CA LEU A 738 -34.90 23.24 -0.95
C LEU A 738 -36.22 22.89 -1.66
N SER A 739 -37.15 23.85 -1.71
CA SER A 739 -38.43 23.75 -2.42
C SER A 739 -38.36 24.14 -3.91
N ASP A 740 -37.20 24.48 -4.47
CA ASP A 740 -37.03 24.84 -5.88
C ASP A 740 -37.17 23.58 -6.76
N GLU A 741 -38.37 23.32 -7.28
CA GLU A 741 -38.65 22.15 -8.11
C GLU A 741 -38.02 22.19 -9.50
N GLU A 742 -37.44 23.31 -9.92
CA GLU A 742 -36.73 23.43 -11.21
C GLU A 742 -35.30 22.88 -11.08
N HIS A 743 -34.63 23.17 -9.96
CA HIS A 743 -33.22 22.83 -9.76
C HIS A 743 -32.99 21.72 -8.75
N VAL A 744 -33.97 21.39 -7.90
CA VAL A 744 -33.83 20.45 -6.79
C VAL A 744 -34.83 19.30 -6.91
N PHE A 745 -34.30 18.07 -6.80
CA PHE A 745 -35.05 16.83 -6.90
C PHE A 745 -34.81 15.99 -5.64
N ILE A 746 -35.89 15.58 -4.99
CA ILE A 746 -35.84 14.73 -3.79
C ILE A 746 -36.39 13.36 -4.16
N THR A 747 -35.58 12.32 -3.99
CA THR A 747 -35.87 10.93 -4.39
C THR A 747 -35.51 9.96 -3.27
N LYS A 748 -36.03 8.72 -3.33
CA LYS A 748 -35.68 7.68 -2.33
C LYS A 748 -34.19 7.36 -2.36
N TYR A 749 -33.65 7.19 -3.57
CA TYR A 749 -32.27 6.83 -3.82
C TYR A 749 -31.66 7.76 -4.87
N ARG A 750 -30.32 7.86 -4.89
CA ARG A 750 -29.62 8.63 -5.92
C ARG A 750 -29.88 8.04 -7.31
N PRO A 751 -29.63 8.79 -8.40
CA PRO A 751 -29.88 8.31 -9.76
C PRO A 751 -29.24 6.93 -10.04
N ARG A 752 -30.00 6.02 -10.68
CA ARG A 752 -29.63 4.61 -10.96
C ARG A 752 -29.38 3.69 -9.76
N GLN A 753 -29.51 4.16 -8.52
CA GLN A 753 -29.54 3.27 -7.34
C GLN A 753 -30.94 2.71 -7.10
N THR A 754 -31.01 1.43 -6.71
CA THR A 754 -32.24 0.77 -6.25
C THR A 754 -32.30 0.61 -4.73
N GLY A 755 -31.21 0.97 -4.05
CA GLY A 755 -31.05 0.92 -2.60
C GLY A 755 -29.84 1.73 -2.16
N TYR A 756 -29.61 1.82 -0.85
CA TYR A 756 -28.39 2.42 -0.33
C TYR A 756 -27.16 1.57 -0.65
N ALA A 757 -26.03 2.23 -0.84
CA ALA A 757 -24.73 1.59 -0.91
C ALA A 757 -24.48 0.75 0.36
N ILE A 758 -24.02 -0.49 0.18
CA ILE A 758 -23.78 -1.41 1.30
C ILE A 758 -22.59 -0.90 2.11
N THR A 759 -22.81 -0.64 3.40
CA THR A 759 -21.78 -0.17 4.32
C THR A 759 -21.32 -1.28 5.25
N GLU A 760 -20.29 -1.02 6.06
CA GLU A 760 -19.82 -1.98 7.06
C GLU A 760 -20.95 -2.44 8.00
N GLY A 761 -21.88 -1.54 8.37
CA GLY A 761 -22.98 -1.92 9.26
C GLY A 761 -23.94 -2.91 8.62
N VAL A 762 -24.28 -2.69 7.36
CA VAL A 762 -25.17 -3.59 6.63
C VAL A 762 -24.56 -4.98 6.52
N LEU A 763 -23.26 -5.10 6.25
CA LEU A 763 -22.57 -6.40 6.21
C LEU A 763 -22.60 -7.12 7.56
N LEU A 764 -22.42 -6.38 8.66
CA LEU A 764 -22.44 -6.96 10.01
C LEU A 764 -23.82 -7.45 10.46
N ASP A 765 -24.88 -6.80 10.00
CA ASP A 765 -26.27 -7.16 10.30
C ASP A 765 -26.77 -8.36 9.46
N LEU A 766 -26.01 -8.80 8.47
CA LEU A 766 -26.39 -9.96 7.67
C LEU A 766 -26.45 -11.23 8.55
N PRO A 767 -27.51 -12.06 8.42
CA PRO A 767 -27.66 -13.25 9.22
C PRO A 767 -26.51 -14.21 8.95
N LYS A 768 -25.62 -14.40 9.92
CA LYS A 768 -24.58 -15.42 9.81
C LYS A 768 -25.19 -16.81 9.96
N SER A 769 -24.81 -17.70 9.06
CA SER A 769 -24.92 -19.15 9.30
C SER A 769 -24.20 -19.46 10.60
N LYS A 770 -24.94 -19.76 11.66
CA LYS A 770 -24.37 -20.33 12.88
C LYS A 770 -23.89 -21.72 12.51
N THR A 771 -22.60 -21.89 12.27
CA THR A 771 -21.98 -23.20 12.39
C THR A 771 -22.19 -23.68 13.83
N PRO A 772 -22.75 -24.89 14.04
CA PRO A 772 -22.89 -25.43 15.38
C PRO A 772 -21.48 -25.74 15.91
N GLU A 773 -21.00 -24.92 16.85
CA GLU A 773 -19.88 -25.31 17.72
C GLU A 773 -20.39 -26.43 18.64
N ASN A 774 -20.21 -27.67 18.19
CA ASN A 774 -20.11 -28.81 19.09
C ASN A 774 -18.65 -28.95 19.49
N ASP A 775 -18.25 -28.24 20.55
CA ASP A 775 -17.01 -28.57 21.24
C ASP A 775 -17.28 -28.60 22.74
N ILE A 776 -17.38 -29.82 23.28
CA ILE A 776 -17.47 -30.06 24.72
C ILE A 776 -16.05 -29.92 25.27
N THR A 777 -15.60 -28.68 25.45
CA THR A 777 -14.28 -28.37 26.02
C THR A 777 -14.36 -28.28 27.54
N SER A 778 -13.29 -28.72 28.22
CA SER A 778 -13.16 -28.71 29.70
C SER A 778 -12.93 -27.33 30.31
N SER A 779 -12.83 -26.28 29.47
CA SER A 779 -12.58 -24.89 29.87
C SER A 779 -12.90 -23.88 28.76
N ASN A 780 -13.33 -22.67 29.14
CA ASN A 780 -13.54 -21.53 28.23
C ASN A 780 -12.52 -20.42 28.50
N ALA A 781 -11.86 -19.91 27.47
CA ALA A 781 -10.91 -18.80 27.58
C ALA A 781 -11.52 -17.49 27.06
N THR A 782 -11.34 -16.40 27.79
CA THR A 782 -11.70 -15.04 27.36
C THR A 782 -10.52 -14.09 27.53
N PHE A 783 -10.43 -13.08 26.66
CA PHE A 783 -9.34 -12.10 26.68
C PHE A 783 -9.89 -10.70 26.71
N THR A 784 -9.47 -9.91 27.70
CA THR A 784 -9.93 -8.52 27.88
C THR A 784 -8.75 -7.57 27.79
N ALA A 785 -8.86 -6.56 26.94
CA ALA A 785 -7.92 -5.44 26.86
C ALA A 785 -8.17 -4.45 28.01
N ASN A 786 -7.11 -4.08 28.72
CA ASN A 786 -7.18 -3.04 29.76
C ASN A 786 -6.45 -1.79 29.26
N PHE A 787 -7.19 -0.69 29.15
CA PHE A 787 -6.73 0.57 28.59
C PHE A 787 -6.09 1.47 29.64
N SER A 788 -5.24 2.39 29.19
CA SER A 788 -4.73 3.47 30.03
C SER A 788 -5.84 4.48 30.34
N SER A 789 -5.82 5.07 31.53
CA SER A 789 -6.69 6.20 31.88
C SER A 789 -6.24 7.53 31.27
N GLN A 790 -5.23 7.51 30.39
CA GLN A 790 -4.67 8.69 29.74
C GLN A 790 -5.43 9.03 28.45
N LYS A 791 -5.14 10.20 27.87
CA LYS A 791 -5.82 10.68 26.64
C LYS A 791 -5.60 9.80 25.40
N SER A 792 -4.57 8.95 25.37
CA SER A 792 -4.18 8.12 24.22
C SER A 792 -4.97 6.82 24.06
N ALA A 793 -5.71 6.38 25.09
CA ALA A 793 -6.48 5.14 25.10
C ALA A 793 -5.70 3.93 24.51
N ASP A 794 -4.47 3.76 24.98
CA ASP A 794 -3.58 2.65 24.64
C ASP A 794 -3.83 1.43 25.53
N ILE A 795 -3.69 0.23 24.97
CA ILE A 795 -3.82 -1.04 25.70
C ILE A 795 -2.53 -1.27 26.48
N LEU A 796 -2.61 -1.28 27.81
CA LEU A 796 -1.45 -1.48 28.70
C LEU A 796 -1.23 -2.95 29.03
N THR A 797 -2.32 -3.67 29.30
CA THR A 797 -2.28 -5.08 29.71
C THR A 797 -3.42 -5.84 29.08
N VAL A 798 -3.23 -7.14 28.83
CA VAL A 798 -4.28 -8.07 28.43
C VAL A 798 -4.54 -9.03 29.59
N THR A 799 -5.81 -9.19 29.94
CA THR A 799 -6.25 -10.19 30.92
C THR A 799 -6.75 -11.42 30.17
N GLY A 800 -6.02 -12.52 30.24
CA GLY A 800 -6.49 -13.83 29.80
C GLY A 800 -7.15 -14.56 30.96
N ARG A 801 -8.44 -14.86 30.84
CA ARG A 801 -9.22 -15.59 31.83
C ARG A 801 -9.56 -16.98 31.30
N LEU A 802 -9.39 -17.99 32.14
CA LEU A 802 -9.71 -19.38 31.86
C LEU A 802 -10.72 -19.88 32.90
N ASP A 803 -11.97 -20.10 32.47
CA ASP A 803 -13.01 -20.70 33.30
C ASP A 803 -12.95 -22.22 33.18
N ILE A 804 -12.78 -22.93 34.30
CA ILE A 804 -12.72 -24.39 34.34
C ILE A 804 -14.15 -24.93 34.48
N THR A 805 -14.66 -25.52 33.41
CA THR A 805 -16.06 -25.98 33.32
C THR A 805 -16.22 -27.43 33.78
N SER A 806 -15.16 -28.26 33.68
CA SER A 806 -15.20 -29.66 34.14
C SER A 806 -15.20 -29.80 35.66
N GLU A 807 -16.01 -30.75 36.17
CA GLU A 807 -16.10 -31.05 37.60
C GLU A 807 -14.75 -31.55 38.16
N GLU A 808 -14.08 -32.44 37.43
CA GLU A 808 -12.74 -32.92 37.79
C GLU A 808 -11.71 -31.78 37.81
N GLY A 809 -11.73 -30.87 36.83
CA GLY A 809 -10.81 -29.73 36.81
C GLY A 809 -11.04 -28.75 37.96
N ARG A 810 -12.30 -28.52 38.37
CA ARG A 810 -12.61 -27.72 39.56
C ARG A 810 -12.12 -28.38 40.84
N ARG A 811 -12.26 -29.71 40.95
CA ARG A 811 -11.72 -30.48 42.08
C ARG A 811 -10.20 -30.38 42.16
N LEU A 812 -9.50 -30.64 41.05
CA LEU A 812 -8.03 -30.53 40.99
C LEU A 812 -7.53 -29.12 41.33
N LEU A 813 -8.24 -28.07 40.88
CA LEU A 813 -7.92 -26.68 41.22
C LEU A 813 -8.11 -26.39 42.73
N ALA A 814 -9.14 -26.95 43.35
CA ALA A 814 -9.38 -26.84 44.79
C ALA A 814 -8.31 -27.56 45.61
N ASP A 815 -7.93 -28.76 45.17
CA ASP A 815 -6.96 -29.65 45.82
C ASP A 815 -5.50 -29.22 45.59
N LYS A 816 -5.26 -28.23 44.72
CA LYS A 816 -3.93 -27.73 44.31
C LYS A 816 -3.07 -28.80 43.62
N ASP A 817 -3.72 -29.73 42.94
CA ASP A 817 -3.05 -30.75 42.14
C ASP A 817 -2.53 -30.13 40.83
N ARG A 818 -1.34 -30.55 40.40
CA ARG A 818 -0.68 -30.11 39.15
C ARG A 818 -0.92 -31.07 37.99
N ALA A 819 -1.79 -32.07 38.15
CA ALA A 819 -2.10 -33.07 37.13
C ALA A 819 -2.82 -32.50 35.90
N LEU A 820 -3.55 -31.38 36.03
CA LEU A 820 -4.28 -30.77 34.92
C LEU A 820 -3.47 -29.63 34.27
N ILE A 821 -3.22 -29.75 32.97
CA ILE A 821 -2.57 -28.72 32.14
C ILE A 821 -3.62 -28.19 31.15
N LEU A 822 -3.94 -26.90 31.26
CA LEU A 822 -4.81 -26.21 30.32
C LEU A 822 -4.03 -25.07 29.65
N PRO A 823 -3.89 -25.05 28.31
CA PRO A 823 -3.19 -23.97 27.62
C PRO A 823 -4.03 -22.68 27.60
N LEU A 824 -3.37 -21.54 27.78
CA LEU A 824 -3.95 -20.20 27.61
C LEU A 824 -3.07 -19.41 26.65
N SER A 825 -3.48 -19.32 25.39
CA SER A 825 -2.75 -18.62 24.31
C SER A 825 -3.30 -17.22 24.12
N PHE A 826 -2.50 -16.20 24.46
CA PHE A 826 -2.91 -14.81 24.29
C PHE A 826 -3.04 -14.43 22.80
N PRO A 827 -4.02 -13.58 22.44
CA PRO A 827 -4.21 -13.14 21.05
C PRO A 827 -3.19 -12.10 20.60
N ALA A 828 -2.23 -11.76 21.46
CA ALA A 828 -1.24 -10.71 21.26
C ALA A 828 0.07 -11.02 22.00
N PRO A 829 1.21 -10.49 21.53
CA PRO A 829 2.48 -10.60 22.26
C PRO A 829 2.40 -9.88 23.62
N ILE A 830 2.69 -10.62 24.69
CA ILE A 830 2.66 -10.13 26.07
C ILE A 830 4.02 -10.32 26.75
N LEU A 831 4.29 -9.53 27.80
CA LEU A 831 5.49 -9.64 28.60
C LEU A 831 5.26 -10.56 29.81
N LYS A 832 6.17 -11.52 30.00
CA LYS A 832 6.20 -12.32 31.23
C LYS A 832 6.53 -11.44 32.44
N ASP A 833 7.47 -10.52 32.29
CA ASP A 833 7.83 -9.59 33.34
C ASP A 833 6.68 -8.61 33.57
N GLY A 834 6.29 -8.43 34.84
CA GLY A 834 5.12 -7.64 35.22
C GLY A 834 3.79 -8.38 35.14
N SER A 835 3.75 -9.62 34.65
CA SER A 835 2.54 -10.45 34.65
C SER A 835 2.10 -10.83 36.07
N LYS A 836 0.78 -10.87 36.28
CA LYS A 836 0.14 -11.25 37.56
C LYS A 836 -0.88 -12.36 37.32
N THR A 837 -0.86 -13.38 38.17
CA THR A 837 -1.86 -14.47 38.13
C THR A 837 -2.81 -14.37 39.30
N ARG A 838 -4.11 -14.51 39.04
CA ARG A 838 -5.16 -14.65 40.07
C ARG A 838 -5.82 -16.01 39.92
N ILE A 839 -6.04 -16.70 41.03
CA ILE A 839 -6.62 -18.05 41.06
C ILE A 839 -7.83 -18.04 41.98
N ALA A 840 -9.02 -18.24 41.42
CA ALA A 840 -10.26 -18.26 42.16
C ALA A 840 -10.75 -19.71 42.31
N ARG A 841 -10.35 -20.35 43.42
CA ARG A 841 -10.59 -21.78 43.67
C ARG A 841 -12.06 -22.13 43.90
N THR A 842 -12.82 -21.22 44.51
CA THR A 842 -14.25 -21.45 44.82
C THR A 842 -15.14 -21.32 43.58
N THR A 843 -14.83 -20.35 42.71
CA THR A 843 -15.61 -20.05 41.50
C THR A 843 -15.04 -20.73 40.25
N GLY A 844 -13.86 -21.35 40.34
CA GLY A 844 -13.30 -22.24 39.31
C GLY A 844 -12.67 -21.52 38.11
N TYR A 845 -11.92 -20.43 38.33
CA TYR A 845 -11.23 -19.74 37.22
C TYR A 845 -9.79 -19.32 37.54
N ILE A 846 -9.00 -19.11 36.50
CA ILE A 846 -7.64 -18.57 36.55
C ILE A 846 -7.59 -17.33 35.65
N GLU A 847 -7.02 -16.23 36.14
CA GLU A 847 -6.74 -15.04 35.33
C GLU A 847 -5.23 -14.79 35.28
N VAL A 848 -4.74 -14.42 34.11
CA VAL A 848 -3.38 -13.95 33.88
C VAL A 848 -3.48 -12.54 33.30
N ILE A 849 -3.03 -11.55 34.05
CA ILE A 849 -2.97 -10.15 33.63
C ILE A 849 -1.53 -9.87 33.22
N ALA A 850 -1.30 -9.66 31.93
CA ALA A 850 0.03 -9.52 31.37
C ALA A 850 0.20 -8.18 30.65
N PRO A 851 1.32 -7.46 30.83
CA PRO A 851 1.62 -6.27 30.04
C PRO A 851 1.67 -6.59 28.55
N LEU A 852 1.11 -5.71 27.73
CA LEU A 852 1.25 -5.80 26.28
C LEU A 852 2.71 -5.51 25.91
N ALA A 853 3.29 -6.31 25.02
CA ALA A 853 4.65 -6.05 24.54
C ALA A 853 4.65 -4.81 23.64
N ASN A 854 5.67 -3.97 23.78
CA ASN A 854 5.92 -2.81 22.93
C ASN A 854 7.29 -2.99 22.25
N PRO A 855 7.32 -3.19 20.92
CA PRO A 855 8.56 -3.44 20.18
C PRO A 855 9.62 -2.33 20.29
N SER A 856 9.20 -1.07 20.40
CA SER A 856 10.10 0.08 20.46
C SER A 856 10.80 0.26 21.81
N THR A 857 10.32 -0.40 22.87
CA THR A 857 10.82 -0.21 24.24
C THR A 857 11.37 -1.47 24.90
N HIS A 858 11.00 -2.65 24.41
CA HIS A 858 11.44 -3.93 24.98
C HIS A 858 12.26 -4.75 23.96
N PRO A 859 13.36 -5.40 24.36
CA PRO A 859 14.16 -6.28 23.50
C PRO A 859 13.56 -7.68 23.29
N ALA A 860 12.50 -8.05 24.02
CA ALA A 860 11.81 -9.35 23.91
C ALA A 860 11.25 -9.72 22.50
N PRO A 861 10.83 -8.79 21.62
CA PRO A 861 10.42 -9.13 20.26
C PRO A 861 11.55 -9.69 19.39
N LEU A 862 12.82 -9.58 19.82
CA LEU A 862 13.99 -10.06 19.09
C LEU A 862 14.23 -11.59 19.18
N ASP A 863 13.52 -12.31 20.06
CA ASP A 863 13.67 -13.78 20.16
C ASP A 863 13.02 -14.51 18.96
N ASN A 864 12.14 -13.85 18.20
CA ASN A 864 11.42 -14.38 17.04
C ASN A 864 11.57 -13.45 15.82
N ILE A 865 12.81 -13.21 15.39
CA ILE A 865 13.12 -12.35 14.22
C ILE A 865 12.46 -12.85 12.94
N LEU A 866 12.34 -14.18 12.77
CA LEU A 866 11.84 -14.85 11.57
C LEU A 866 10.64 -15.76 11.90
N PRO A 867 9.48 -15.17 12.27
CA PRO A 867 8.25 -15.93 12.52
C PRO A 867 7.93 -16.85 11.34
N THR A 868 7.90 -18.16 11.61
CA THR A 868 7.62 -19.19 10.60
C THR A 868 6.52 -20.11 11.12
N THR A 869 5.54 -20.40 10.27
CA THR A 869 4.44 -21.32 10.56
C THR A 869 4.27 -22.31 9.42
N LEU A 870 3.62 -23.44 9.67
CA LEU A 870 3.34 -24.44 8.65
C LEU A 870 1.94 -24.22 8.08
N LEU A 871 1.82 -24.24 6.75
CA LEU A 871 0.51 -24.31 6.11
C LEU A 871 -0.13 -25.67 6.41
N ALA A 872 -1.26 -25.67 7.12
CA ALA A 872 -1.91 -26.90 7.58
C ALA A 872 -2.28 -27.88 6.44
N SER A 873 -2.55 -27.37 5.24
CA SER A 873 -2.94 -28.18 4.07
C SER A 873 -1.76 -28.86 3.38
N SER A 874 -0.54 -28.31 3.46
CA SER A 874 0.61 -28.74 2.66
C SER A 874 1.88 -28.99 3.49
N ASN A 875 1.87 -28.66 4.79
CA ASN A 875 3.03 -28.63 5.67
C ASN A 875 4.22 -27.81 5.12
N ILE A 876 3.95 -26.87 4.21
CA ILE A 876 4.98 -25.98 3.67
C ILE A 876 5.24 -24.86 4.69
N PRO A 877 6.50 -24.60 5.08
CA PRO A 877 6.86 -23.45 5.90
C PRO A 877 6.53 -22.14 5.18
N SER A 878 5.82 -21.25 5.88
CA SER A 878 5.51 -19.90 5.46
C SER A 878 6.13 -18.92 6.46
N THR A 879 7.04 -18.08 5.96
CA THR A 879 7.63 -16.98 6.71
C THR A 879 6.67 -15.80 6.74
N LEU A 880 6.54 -15.15 7.89
CA LEU A 880 5.59 -14.03 8.04
C LEU A 880 6.18 -12.66 7.69
N ASN A 881 7.51 -12.50 7.61
CA ASN A 881 8.16 -11.20 7.36
C ASN A 881 9.37 -11.26 6.40
N ILE A 882 9.64 -12.42 5.80
CA ILE A 882 10.73 -12.58 4.84
C ILE A 882 10.16 -13.12 3.53
N PRO A 883 10.50 -12.50 2.39
CA PRO A 883 10.07 -12.95 1.09
C PRO A 883 10.81 -14.23 0.66
N HIS A 884 10.09 -15.09 -0.05
CA HIS A 884 10.61 -16.14 -0.89
C HIS A 884 11.26 -15.53 -2.14
N LEU A 885 12.54 -15.85 -2.36
CA LEU A 885 13.31 -15.35 -3.49
C LEU A 885 13.58 -16.47 -4.49
N ASN A 886 13.36 -16.19 -5.78
CA ASN A 886 13.84 -17.07 -6.84
C ASN A 886 15.31 -16.77 -7.11
N LEU A 887 16.21 -17.52 -6.49
CA LEU A 887 17.65 -17.30 -6.66
C LEU A 887 18.09 -17.43 -8.12
N SER A 888 17.39 -18.24 -8.93
CA SER A 888 17.77 -18.52 -10.33
C SER A 888 17.57 -17.34 -11.28
N THR A 889 16.78 -16.33 -10.88
CA THR A 889 16.55 -15.12 -11.69
C THR A 889 17.36 -13.91 -11.18
N LEU A 890 18.05 -14.05 -10.04
CA LEU A 890 18.82 -12.95 -9.44
C LEU A 890 20.25 -12.85 -10.03
N PRO A 891 20.74 -11.63 -10.27
CA PRO A 891 22.10 -11.41 -10.78
C PRO A 891 23.16 -11.85 -9.77
N ILE A 892 24.27 -12.42 -10.29
CA ILE A 892 25.34 -13.03 -9.49
C ILE A 892 26.57 -12.12 -9.46
N LEU A 893 27.05 -11.79 -8.27
CA LEU A 893 28.23 -10.96 -8.03
C LEU A 893 29.51 -11.84 -7.88
N PRO A 894 30.69 -11.39 -8.34
CA PRO A 894 31.94 -12.14 -8.22
C PRO A 894 32.49 -12.11 -6.78
N SER A 895 33.08 -13.22 -6.33
CA SER A 895 33.89 -13.27 -5.09
C SER A 895 35.27 -12.66 -5.37
N ARG A 896 35.63 -11.56 -4.70
CA ARG A 896 36.97 -10.97 -4.86
C ARG A 896 38.03 -11.80 -4.13
N THR A 897 38.88 -12.54 -4.83
CA THR A 897 40.15 -13.05 -4.30
C THR A 897 41.26 -12.01 -4.53
N ASN A 898 41.72 -11.35 -3.47
CA ASN A 898 42.97 -10.59 -3.53
C ASN A 898 44.12 -11.53 -3.09
N PRO A 899 45.12 -11.81 -3.94
CA PRO A 899 46.14 -12.85 -3.67
C PRO A 899 47.15 -12.56 -2.54
N ALA A 900 46.93 -11.54 -1.69
CA ALA A 900 47.94 -11.03 -0.76
C ALA A 900 47.61 -11.07 0.76
N SER A 901 46.56 -11.76 1.26
CA SER A 901 46.36 -11.90 2.72
C SER A 901 45.60 -13.15 3.20
N PRO A 902 45.99 -13.76 4.35
CA PRO A 902 45.13 -14.61 5.22
C PRO A 902 44.59 -13.79 6.42
N PRO A 903 43.52 -14.17 7.15
CA PRO A 903 42.90 -15.49 7.34
C PRO A 903 41.69 -15.76 6.42
N THR A 904 41.23 -17.00 6.41
CA THR A 904 40.24 -17.51 5.45
C THR A 904 38.91 -16.73 5.50
N PRO A 905 38.29 -16.42 4.34
CA PRO A 905 37.02 -15.68 4.25
C PRO A 905 35.89 -16.24 5.13
N ARG A 906 35.86 -17.58 5.31
CA ARG A 906 34.94 -18.30 6.20
C ARG A 906 35.07 -17.90 7.68
N LEU A 907 36.28 -17.59 8.15
CA LEU A 907 36.54 -17.19 9.54
C LEU A 907 35.96 -15.79 9.80
N ASN A 908 36.16 -14.87 8.86
CA ASN A 908 35.69 -13.49 8.96
C ASN A 908 34.17 -13.36 8.77
N PHE A 909 33.57 -14.23 7.93
CA PHE A 909 32.11 -14.32 7.79
C PHE A 909 31.45 -14.94 9.03
N LYS A 910 32.06 -15.98 9.62
CA LYS A 910 31.63 -16.54 10.91
C LYS A 910 31.73 -15.48 12.01
N GLU A 911 32.79 -14.67 12.04
CA GLU A 911 32.89 -13.55 12.98
C GLU A 911 31.87 -12.45 12.67
N SER A 912 31.58 -12.14 11.40
CA SER A 912 30.57 -11.14 11.03
C SER A 912 29.15 -11.58 11.39
N LEU A 913 28.76 -12.83 11.09
CA LEU A 913 27.48 -13.41 11.53
C LEU A 913 27.41 -13.53 13.05
N PHE A 914 28.49 -13.95 13.70
CA PHE A 914 28.56 -14.03 15.16
C PHE A 914 28.46 -12.64 15.79
N THR A 915 29.11 -11.62 15.23
CA THR A 915 28.98 -10.22 15.64
C THR A 915 27.58 -9.68 15.35
N SER A 916 26.96 -10.01 14.23
CA SER A 916 25.55 -9.70 13.93
C SER A 916 24.62 -10.32 14.98
N PHE A 917 24.75 -11.62 15.27
CA PHE A 917 23.96 -12.28 16.30
C PHE A 917 24.23 -11.70 17.70
N MET A 918 25.48 -11.40 18.04
CA MET A 918 25.86 -10.84 19.36
C MET A 918 25.44 -9.37 19.54
N LEU A 919 25.36 -8.58 18.47
CA LEU A 919 24.85 -7.20 18.49
C LEU A 919 23.32 -7.18 18.54
N VAL A 920 22.68 -7.99 17.69
CA VAL A 920 21.20 -8.13 17.65
C VAL A 920 20.66 -8.75 18.94
N SER A 921 21.37 -9.72 19.52
CA SER A 921 21.00 -10.31 20.83
C SER A 921 21.40 -9.44 22.03
N GLY A 922 21.97 -8.24 21.83
CA GLY A 922 22.40 -7.33 22.89
C GLY A 922 23.58 -7.81 23.75
N LEU A 923 24.27 -8.89 23.36
CA LEU A 923 25.39 -9.49 24.12
C LEU A 923 26.73 -8.73 23.93
N GLN A 924 26.86 -7.89 22.90
CA GLN A 924 28.04 -7.03 22.67
C GLN A 924 27.68 -5.55 22.45
N GLY A 925 27.29 -4.83 23.51
CA GLY A 925 27.16 -3.36 23.47
C GLY A 925 25.77 -2.85 23.10
N GLY A 926 25.54 -1.55 23.32
CA GLY A 926 24.21 -0.94 23.26
C GLY A 926 23.55 -1.00 21.88
N GLN A 927 22.21 -1.07 21.91
CA GLN A 927 21.29 -1.11 20.76
C GLN A 927 21.65 -0.04 19.72
N THR A 928 22.30 -0.44 18.63
CA THR A 928 22.47 0.41 17.44
C THR A 928 22.20 -0.44 16.22
N GLY A 929 21.03 -0.23 15.60
CA GLY A 929 20.45 -0.99 14.48
C GLY A 929 21.07 -0.70 13.11
N LEU A 930 22.39 -0.64 13.00
CA LEU A 930 23.05 -0.61 11.69
C LEU A 930 24.38 -1.39 11.72
N PHE A 931 24.51 -2.41 10.88
CA PHE A 931 25.80 -3.02 10.56
C PHE A 931 26.00 -3.03 9.04
N ALA A 932 27.24 -2.81 8.62
CA ALA A 932 27.67 -2.96 7.23
C ALA A 932 28.58 -4.18 7.14
N LEU A 933 28.38 -5.01 6.11
CA LEU A 933 29.30 -6.08 5.75
C LEU A 933 30.55 -5.45 5.12
N THR A 934 31.53 -5.08 5.94
CA THR A 934 32.87 -4.81 5.45
C THR A 934 33.57 -6.14 5.18
N HIS A 935 33.57 -6.53 3.90
CA HIS A 935 34.28 -7.65 3.27
C HIS A 935 33.47 -8.97 3.10
N PRO A 936 32.93 -9.25 1.89
CA PRO A 936 32.18 -10.48 1.61
C PRO A 936 33.11 -11.68 1.36
N GLY A 937 32.76 -12.86 1.87
CA GLY A 937 33.39 -14.10 1.42
C GLY A 937 32.88 -15.38 2.08
N GLY A 938 32.11 -16.17 1.32
CA GLY A 938 31.67 -17.52 1.67
C GLY A 938 30.26 -17.88 1.17
N GLY A 939 30.01 -17.77 -0.14
CA GLY A 939 28.76 -18.08 -0.86
C GLY A 939 28.63 -17.17 -2.08
N HIS A 940 27.88 -17.55 -3.12
CA HIS A 940 27.69 -16.67 -4.28
C HIS A 940 26.75 -15.51 -3.87
N PRO A 941 27.24 -14.26 -3.79
CA PRO A 941 26.37 -13.14 -3.46
C PRO A 941 25.46 -12.85 -4.66
N ARG A 942 24.17 -12.66 -4.38
CA ARG A 942 23.15 -12.29 -5.37
C ARG A 942 22.51 -10.96 -4.97
N ALA A 943 22.23 -10.08 -5.92
CA ALA A 943 21.49 -8.85 -5.63
C ALA A 943 19.97 -9.10 -5.69
N ALA A 944 19.22 -8.64 -4.69
CA ALA A 944 17.77 -8.85 -4.60
C ALA A 944 17.08 -7.63 -3.97
N GLY A 945 16.14 -6.99 -4.69
CA GLY A 945 15.18 -6.05 -4.10
C GLY A 945 15.75 -4.94 -3.19
N GLY A 946 16.89 -4.35 -3.56
CA GLY A 946 17.57 -3.31 -2.77
C GLY A 946 18.56 -3.83 -1.71
N GLY A 947 18.87 -5.13 -1.68
CA GLY A 947 19.86 -5.77 -0.80
C GLY A 947 20.72 -6.83 -1.51
N VAL A 948 21.59 -7.50 -0.75
CA VAL A 948 22.43 -8.62 -1.21
C VAL A 948 22.10 -9.85 -0.38
N VAL A 949 21.90 -10.99 -1.05
CA VAL A 949 21.52 -12.26 -0.44
C VAL A 949 22.59 -13.30 -0.75
N LEU A 950 22.90 -14.16 0.23
CA LEU A 950 23.86 -15.25 0.05
C LEU A 950 23.14 -16.51 -0.44
N ASP A 951 23.63 -17.09 -1.53
CA ASP A 951 23.23 -18.42 -2.01
C ASP A 951 24.05 -19.50 -1.28
N ALA A 952 23.40 -20.29 -0.44
CA ALA A 952 24.04 -21.27 0.43
C ALA A 952 23.31 -22.63 0.44
N ALA A 953 24.03 -23.69 0.86
CA ALA A 953 23.42 -24.99 1.16
C ALA A 953 23.37 -25.20 2.68
N ALA A 954 22.17 -25.51 3.19
CA ALA A 954 21.93 -25.83 4.58
C ALA A 954 21.73 -27.34 4.75
N LEU A 955 22.58 -27.98 5.56
CA LEU A 955 22.47 -29.40 5.89
C LEU A 955 21.82 -29.56 7.29
N PRO A 956 20.61 -30.14 7.39
CA PRO A 956 19.92 -30.30 8.66
C PRO A 956 20.56 -31.41 9.50
N PHE A 957 21.29 -31.01 10.55
CA PHE A 957 21.97 -31.93 11.46
C PHE A 957 20.99 -32.52 12.49
N THR A 958 20.12 -33.42 12.05
CA THR A 958 19.18 -34.12 12.93
C THR A 958 19.83 -35.35 13.56
N ARG A 959 19.37 -35.73 14.75
CA ARG A 959 19.84 -36.95 15.44
C ARG A 959 19.65 -38.20 14.58
N ALA A 960 18.50 -38.32 13.91
CA ALA A 960 18.22 -39.42 12.99
C ALA A 960 19.20 -39.49 11.80
N LEU A 961 19.59 -38.33 11.25
CA LEU A 961 20.54 -38.28 10.14
C LEU A 961 21.96 -38.64 10.59
N VAL A 962 22.38 -38.19 11.78
CA VAL A 962 23.68 -38.54 12.36
C VAL A 962 23.75 -40.03 12.72
N ASP A 963 22.72 -40.55 13.40
CA ASP A 963 22.67 -41.95 13.84
C ASP A 963 22.57 -42.93 12.65
N SER A 964 22.15 -42.47 11.47
CA SER A 964 22.10 -43.28 10.25
C SER A 964 23.47 -43.66 9.67
N GLY A 965 24.54 -42.95 10.06
CA GLY A 965 25.89 -43.14 9.53
C GLY A 965 26.09 -42.65 8.09
N VAL A 966 25.03 -42.22 7.39
CA VAL A 966 25.09 -41.86 5.95
C VAL A 966 26.02 -40.66 5.68
N LEU A 967 26.18 -39.76 6.64
CA LEU A 967 27.07 -38.60 6.51
C LEU A 967 28.47 -38.82 7.10
N GLU A 968 28.78 -39.98 7.67
CA GLU A 968 30.02 -40.20 8.45
C GLU A 968 31.29 -39.84 7.65
N GLY A 969 31.37 -40.26 6.38
CA GLY A 969 32.48 -39.91 5.48
C GLY A 969 32.60 -38.41 5.23
N PHE A 970 31.48 -37.71 5.02
CA PHE A 970 31.47 -36.25 4.83
C PHE A 970 31.86 -35.51 6.11
N LEU A 971 31.40 -35.97 7.28
CA LEU A 971 31.69 -35.35 8.58
C LEU A 971 33.16 -35.51 9.01
N LEU A 972 33.81 -36.60 8.63
CA LEU A 972 35.22 -36.84 8.92
C LEU A 972 36.16 -35.94 8.13
N VAL A 973 35.75 -35.47 6.95
CA VAL A 973 36.59 -34.64 6.05
C VAL A 973 36.36 -33.13 6.24
N LEU A 974 35.24 -32.75 6.87
CA LEU A 974 34.88 -31.36 7.20
C LEU A 974 35.96 -30.56 7.98
N PRO A 975 36.73 -31.15 8.92
CA PRO A 975 37.80 -30.45 9.64
C PRO A 975 39.02 -30.10 8.78
N ASP A 976 39.33 -30.92 7.77
CA ASP A 976 40.55 -30.82 6.95
C ASP A 976 40.34 -30.15 5.59
N ALA A 977 39.09 -29.78 5.28
CA ALA A 977 38.73 -29.23 3.99
C ALA A 977 39.13 -27.76 3.81
N THR A 978 39.99 -27.50 2.81
CA THR A 978 40.19 -26.16 2.22
C THR A 978 39.42 -26.07 0.90
N PRO A 979 38.54 -25.06 0.70
CA PRO A 979 37.82 -24.89 -0.56
C PRO A 979 38.81 -24.64 -1.71
N ARG A 980 38.67 -25.35 -2.83
CA ARG A 980 39.41 -25.07 -4.07
C ARG A 980 38.44 -24.41 -5.06
N GLU A 981 38.72 -23.19 -5.49
CA GLU A 981 37.95 -22.53 -6.56
C GLU A 981 38.35 -23.11 -7.93
N ARG A 982 37.35 -23.48 -8.74
CA ARG A 982 37.47 -23.59 -10.20
C ARG A 982 36.35 -22.78 -10.84
N SER A 983 36.63 -22.24 -12.03
CA SER A 983 35.65 -21.61 -12.91
C SER A 983 34.51 -22.59 -13.19
N VAL A 984 33.29 -22.20 -12.83
CA VAL A 984 32.08 -22.98 -13.10
C VAL A 984 31.73 -22.76 -14.57
N GLU A 985 32.20 -23.67 -15.43
CA GLU A 985 31.62 -23.88 -16.76
C GLU A 985 30.58 -25.00 -16.63
N GLU A 986 29.40 -24.74 -17.21
CA GLU A 986 28.25 -25.64 -17.38
C GLU A 986 27.29 -25.80 -16.18
N GLY A 987 25.99 -25.60 -16.44
CA GLY A 987 24.91 -26.12 -15.59
C GLY A 987 23.76 -25.16 -15.25
N ALA A 988 23.00 -24.68 -16.23
CA ALA A 988 21.65 -24.18 -16.01
C ALA A 988 20.68 -25.36 -15.81
N ALA A 989 20.42 -25.78 -14.57
CA ALA A 989 19.39 -26.81 -14.32
C ALA A 989 18.74 -26.69 -12.93
N LEU A 990 17.43 -26.40 -12.97
CA LEU A 990 16.39 -26.58 -11.94
C LEU A 990 16.54 -25.80 -10.62
N ALA A 991 15.60 -24.88 -10.38
CA ALA A 991 15.59 -23.95 -9.25
C ALA A 991 15.60 -24.58 -7.85
N GLU A 992 15.32 -25.88 -7.73
CA GLU A 992 15.24 -26.60 -6.45
C GLU A 992 16.47 -27.47 -6.14
N ARG A 993 17.36 -27.71 -7.11
CA ARG A 993 18.55 -28.54 -6.89
C ARG A 993 19.81 -27.69 -6.78
N LEU A 994 20.72 -28.11 -5.92
CA LEU A 994 22.07 -27.55 -5.86
C LEU A 994 22.77 -27.88 -7.20
N PRO A 995 23.38 -26.89 -7.89
CA PRO A 995 24.11 -27.13 -9.13
C PRO A 995 25.17 -28.24 -8.98
N GLU A 996 25.46 -28.96 -10.07
CA GLU A 996 26.62 -29.86 -10.11
C GLU A 996 27.91 -29.06 -9.80
N GLY A 997 28.71 -29.53 -8.84
CA GLY A 997 29.90 -28.80 -8.38
C GLY A 997 29.64 -27.61 -7.45
N PHE A 998 28.41 -27.41 -6.93
CA PHE A 998 28.06 -26.27 -6.05
C PHE A 998 29.00 -26.07 -4.86
N VAL A 999 29.50 -27.16 -4.26
CA VAL A 999 30.53 -27.13 -3.21
C VAL A 999 31.60 -28.17 -3.54
N THR A 1000 32.85 -27.74 -3.61
CA THR A 1000 34.00 -28.59 -3.88
C THR A 1000 34.54 -29.22 -2.59
N LEU A 1001 33.75 -30.11 -1.98
CA LEU A 1001 34.16 -30.90 -0.81
C LEU A 1001 34.13 -32.40 -1.16
N PRO A 1002 35.11 -33.19 -0.69
CA PRO A 1002 35.01 -34.65 -0.75
C PRO A 1002 33.71 -35.10 -0.09
N GLU A 1003 33.07 -36.14 -0.63
CA GLU A 1003 31.77 -36.67 -0.17
C GLU A 1003 30.59 -35.67 -0.25
N TRP A 1004 30.73 -34.53 -0.95
CA TRP A 1004 29.64 -33.56 -1.10
C TRP A 1004 28.42 -34.15 -1.80
N GLU A 1005 28.59 -35.01 -2.81
CA GLU A 1005 27.45 -35.65 -3.49
C GLU A 1005 26.57 -36.49 -2.54
N THR A 1006 27.16 -37.02 -1.47
CA THR A 1006 26.44 -37.74 -0.42
C THR A 1006 25.67 -36.75 0.47
N ALA A 1007 26.31 -35.66 0.89
CA ALA A 1007 25.69 -34.63 1.74
C ALA A 1007 24.65 -33.76 1.00
N ALA A 1008 24.86 -33.48 -0.29
CA ALA A 1008 24.00 -32.64 -1.11
C ALA A 1008 22.57 -33.19 -1.22
N ARG A 1009 22.39 -34.52 -1.14
CA ARG A 1009 21.08 -35.19 -1.14
C ARG A 1009 20.23 -34.84 0.08
N TYR A 1010 20.87 -34.42 1.16
CA TYR A 1010 20.23 -34.03 2.41
C TYR A 1010 20.27 -32.52 2.63
N ALA A 1011 20.94 -31.77 1.76
CA ALA A 1011 21.10 -30.33 1.88
C ALA A 1011 19.97 -29.59 1.14
N THR A 1012 19.48 -28.51 1.76
CA THR A 1012 18.50 -27.60 1.19
C THR A 1012 19.22 -26.33 0.73
N ARG A 1013 18.95 -25.87 -0.49
CA ARG A 1013 19.43 -24.57 -0.97
C ARG A 1013 18.66 -23.45 -0.24
N VAL A 1014 19.38 -22.50 0.34
CA VAL A 1014 18.80 -21.40 1.13
C VAL A 1014 19.39 -20.07 0.71
N ALA A 1015 18.55 -19.04 0.78
CA ALA A 1015 18.92 -17.66 0.55
C ALA A 1015 19.07 -16.97 1.92
N ILE A 1016 20.26 -16.48 2.27
CA ILE A 1016 20.48 -15.79 3.57
C ILE A 1016 20.55 -14.29 3.32
N SER A 1017 19.51 -13.57 3.74
CA SER A 1017 19.43 -12.11 3.64
C SER A 1017 19.92 -11.43 4.93
N PRO A 1018 20.64 -10.30 4.84
CA PRO A 1018 20.71 -9.34 5.94
C PRO A 1018 19.30 -8.94 6.37
N VAL A 1019 19.10 -8.84 7.69
CA VAL A 1019 17.88 -8.33 8.29
C VAL A 1019 18.11 -6.86 8.62
N TYR A 1020 17.19 -6.01 8.18
CA TYR A 1020 17.22 -4.58 8.46
C TYR A 1020 16.19 -4.24 9.55
N ALA A 1021 16.49 -3.21 10.34
CA ALA A 1021 15.55 -2.68 11.31
C ALA A 1021 14.36 -2.03 10.60
N SER A 1022 13.18 -2.16 11.23
CA SER A 1022 12.00 -1.47 10.79
C SER A 1022 12.07 0.01 11.23
N PRO A 1023 11.86 0.97 10.32
CA PRO A 1023 11.75 2.38 10.70
C PRO A 1023 10.56 2.64 11.62
N LEU A 1024 9.65 1.68 11.73
CA LEU A 1024 8.53 1.71 12.66
C LEU A 1024 8.94 1.52 14.13
N VAL A 1025 10.15 1.01 14.38
CA VAL A 1025 10.62 0.62 15.73
C VAL A 1025 11.85 1.44 16.13
N GLU A 1026 12.76 1.71 15.18
CA GLU A 1026 14.00 2.43 15.43
C GLU A 1026 14.22 3.57 14.42
N ASP A 1027 14.84 4.66 14.88
CA ASP A 1027 15.30 5.75 14.02
C ASP A 1027 16.40 5.25 13.07
N VAL A 1028 16.03 4.95 11.82
CA VAL A 1028 16.97 4.49 10.79
C VAL A 1028 17.96 5.62 10.40
N ILE A 1029 17.59 6.88 10.65
CA ILE A 1029 18.45 8.06 10.50
C ILE A 1029 18.35 8.94 11.75
N PRO A 1030 19.44 9.15 12.50
CA PRO A 1030 19.43 10.09 13.62
C PRO A 1030 19.17 11.53 13.13
N PRO A 1031 18.28 12.32 13.77
CA PRO A 1031 17.96 13.70 13.36
C PRO A 1031 19.18 14.62 13.24
N GLY A 1032 20.21 14.38 14.06
CA GLY A 1032 21.48 15.10 14.02
C GLY A 1032 22.33 14.84 12.77
N MET A 1033 22.19 13.68 12.12
CA MET A 1033 22.89 13.35 10.86
C MET A 1033 22.37 14.18 9.69
N ALA A 1034 21.04 14.28 9.54
CA ALA A 1034 20.42 15.05 8.45
C ALA A 1034 20.78 16.54 8.53
N LYS A 1035 20.78 17.10 9.74
CA LYS A 1035 21.15 18.49 10.00
C LYS A 1035 22.65 18.77 9.78
N ALA A 1036 23.53 17.87 10.25
CA ALA A 1036 24.98 18.02 10.08
C ALA A 1036 25.44 17.89 8.61
N ALA A 1037 24.72 17.09 7.81
CA ALA A 1037 24.94 16.98 6.36
C ALA A 1037 24.47 18.23 5.60
N ALA A 1038 23.38 18.87 6.05
CA ALA A 1038 22.87 20.12 5.46
C ALA A 1038 23.75 21.35 5.79
N ASP A 1039 24.34 21.40 6.98
CA ASP A 1039 25.09 22.57 7.48
C ASP A 1039 26.54 22.69 6.95
N LYS A 1040 27.09 21.64 6.33
CA LYS A 1040 28.47 21.65 5.80
C LYS A 1040 28.48 21.54 4.27
N GLY A 1041 28.69 22.67 3.62
CA GLY A 1041 28.99 22.73 2.18
C GLY A 1041 30.24 21.92 1.80
N GLU A 1042 30.30 21.54 0.52
CA GLU A 1042 31.21 20.62 -0.18
C GLU A 1042 32.62 20.38 0.39
N GLY A 1043 33.13 19.14 0.27
CA GLY A 1043 34.57 18.93 0.03
C GLY A 1043 35.18 17.59 0.44
N GLU A 1044 34.80 17.00 1.58
CA GLU A 1044 35.41 15.76 2.06
C GLU A 1044 34.33 14.85 2.61
N GLY A 1045 34.31 13.59 2.16
CA GLY A 1045 33.44 12.55 2.72
C GLY A 1045 33.72 12.39 4.21
N ALA A 1046 32.95 13.09 5.05
CA ALA A 1046 33.15 13.08 6.49
C ALA A 1046 32.64 11.76 7.06
N VAL A 1047 33.54 10.80 7.27
CA VAL A 1047 33.30 9.67 8.17
C VAL A 1047 33.10 10.26 9.58
N MET A 1048 31.84 10.46 10.00
CA MET A 1048 31.55 10.92 11.35
C MET A 1048 32.00 9.86 12.35
N MET A 1049 33.01 10.20 13.16
CA MET A 1049 33.43 9.33 14.25
C MET A 1049 32.41 9.37 15.39
N ALA A 1050 32.16 8.21 15.97
CA ALA A 1050 31.40 8.03 17.20
C ALA A 1050 32.31 7.55 18.33
N CYS A 1051 31.88 7.73 19.58
CA CYS A 1051 32.53 7.10 20.72
C CYS A 1051 32.42 5.59 20.58
N ARG A 1052 33.55 4.90 20.38
CA ARG A 1052 33.59 3.45 20.19
C ARG A 1052 32.92 2.66 21.32
N LYS A 1053 32.88 3.21 22.54
CA LYS A 1053 32.30 2.53 23.70
C LYS A 1053 30.80 2.74 23.90
N CYS A 1054 30.31 3.96 23.67
CA CYS A 1054 28.94 4.35 24.04
C CYS A 1054 28.12 4.91 22.88
N GLY A 1055 28.67 4.94 21.66
CA GLY A 1055 27.96 5.35 20.45
C GLY A 1055 27.75 6.85 20.28
N LYS A 1056 28.06 7.70 21.27
CA LYS A 1056 27.88 9.16 21.17
C LYS A 1056 28.65 9.75 19.99
N ILE A 1057 27.95 10.43 19.09
CA ILE A 1057 28.49 10.95 17.82
C ILE A 1057 29.20 12.28 18.04
N GLY A 1058 30.38 12.46 17.44
CA GLY A 1058 31.10 13.73 17.48
C GLY A 1058 30.37 14.80 16.69
N GLY A 1059 30.11 15.96 17.31
CA GLY A 1059 29.37 17.07 16.68
C GLY A 1059 27.97 17.31 17.27
N THR A 1060 27.42 16.38 18.06
CA THR A 1060 26.24 16.67 18.88
C THR A 1060 26.57 17.69 19.99
N PRO A 1061 25.64 18.60 20.37
CA PRO A 1061 25.88 19.60 21.41
C PRO A 1061 26.40 18.95 22.71
N GLY A 1062 27.57 19.40 23.17
CA GLY A 1062 28.19 18.89 24.41
C GLY A 1062 29.05 17.63 24.27
N VAL A 1063 29.17 17.01 23.08
CA VAL A 1063 30.00 15.81 22.87
C VAL A 1063 31.26 16.15 22.07
N LYS A 1064 32.42 16.15 22.74
CA LYS A 1064 33.74 16.22 22.11
C LYS A 1064 34.39 14.85 22.10
N LEU A 1065 34.72 14.34 20.92
CA LEU A 1065 35.44 13.09 20.77
C LEU A 1065 36.94 13.31 20.71
N ARG A 1066 37.70 12.40 21.33
CA ARG A 1066 39.17 12.35 21.30
C ARG A 1066 39.60 11.04 20.66
N LYS A 1067 40.43 11.12 19.62
CA LYS A 1067 41.02 9.93 18.98
C LYS A 1067 41.99 9.23 19.92
N CYS A 1068 42.12 7.92 19.77
CA CYS A 1068 43.17 7.18 20.47
C CYS A 1068 44.53 7.68 20.01
N ALA A 1069 45.39 8.04 20.96
CA ALA A 1069 46.71 8.61 20.69
C ALA A 1069 47.70 7.66 19.99
N ARG A 1070 47.37 6.36 19.86
CA ARG A 1070 48.25 5.35 19.25
C ARG A 1070 47.83 4.98 17.83
N CYS A 1071 46.57 4.59 17.62
CA CYS A 1071 46.08 4.17 16.30
C CYS A 1071 45.44 5.29 15.49
N LEU A 1072 44.94 6.35 16.14
CA LEU A 1072 44.16 7.43 15.51
C LEU A 1072 42.87 6.99 14.77
N GLU A 1073 42.57 5.69 14.71
CA GLU A 1073 41.42 5.11 13.99
C GLU A 1073 40.12 5.14 14.79
N VAL A 1074 40.18 5.11 16.13
CA VAL A 1074 38.98 5.08 16.98
C VAL A 1074 38.93 6.29 17.91
N ALA A 1075 37.72 6.71 18.30
CA ALA A 1075 37.51 7.88 19.14
C ALA A 1075 36.63 7.59 20.37
N TYR A 1076 36.80 8.40 21.42
CA TYR A 1076 36.06 8.28 22.68
C TYR A 1076 35.56 9.65 23.16
N CYS A 1077 34.34 9.69 23.73
CA CYS A 1077 33.78 10.92 24.30
C CYS A 1077 34.36 11.25 25.68
N SER A 1078 34.99 10.29 26.35
CA SER A 1078 35.61 10.51 27.66
C SER A 1078 36.71 9.47 27.95
N PRO A 1079 37.65 9.77 28.87
CA PRO A 1079 38.67 8.82 29.33
C PRO A 1079 38.06 7.56 29.96
N GLU A 1080 36.89 7.66 30.59
CA GLU A 1080 36.17 6.53 31.19
C GLU A 1080 35.74 5.56 30.10
N CYS A 1081 35.11 6.07 29.02
CA CYS A 1081 34.74 5.26 27.87
C CYS A 1081 35.95 4.54 27.24
N GLN A 1082 37.08 5.24 27.11
CA GLN A 1082 38.32 4.64 26.62
C GLN A 1082 38.84 3.53 27.56
N LYS A 1083 38.89 3.78 28.87
CA LYS A 1083 39.35 2.79 29.87
C LYS A 1083 38.48 1.55 29.90
N THR A 1084 37.16 1.70 29.82
CA THR A 1084 36.22 0.58 29.80
C THR A 1084 36.37 -0.26 28.54
N ASP A 1085 36.66 0.36 27.40
CA ASP A 1085 36.86 -0.32 26.12
C ASP A 1085 38.29 -0.87 25.92
N TRP A 1086 39.27 -0.36 26.68
CA TRP A 1086 40.69 -0.63 26.48
C TRP A 1086 41.05 -2.12 26.47
N LYS A 1087 40.37 -2.94 27.26
CA LYS A 1087 40.61 -4.40 27.28
C LYS A 1087 40.38 -5.05 25.92
N LYS A 1088 39.41 -4.56 25.14
CA LYS A 1088 39.11 -5.01 23.79
C LYS A 1088 40.00 -4.29 22.78
N HIS A 1089 39.97 -2.96 22.78
CA HIS A 1089 40.69 -2.15 21.81
C HIS A 1089 42.21 -2.40 21.79
N ARG A 1090 42.86 -2.64 22.94
CA ARG A 1090 44.32 -2.88 22.97
C ARG A 1090 44.79 -4.05 22.10
N MET A 1091 43.92 -5.03 21.84
CA MET A 1091 44.21 -6.21 21.01
C MET A 1091 44.24 -5.87 19.51
N GLU A 1092 43.59 -4.77 19.14
CA GLU A 1092 43.39 -4.33 17.75
C GLU A 1092 44.15 -3.03 17.45
N CYS A 1093 44.60 -2.32 18.49
CA CYS A 1093 45.26 -1.02 18.40
C CYS A 1093 46.67 -1.14 17.78
N LYS A 1094 46.77 -0.84 16.48
CA LYS A 1094 48.03 -0.73 15.74
C LYS A 1094 48.52 0.72 15.74
N GLU A 1095 49.83 0.92 15.71
CA GLU A 1095 50.41 2.27 15.67
C GLU A 1095 50.21 2.89 14.30
N SER A 1096 49.73 4.14 14.25
CA SER A 1096 49.43 4.82 13.00
C SER A 1096 50.71 5.14 12.21
N GLU A 1097 50.68 4.96 10.89
CA GLU A 1097 51.80 5.28 9.98
C GLU A 1097 52.25 6.74 10.05
N VAL A 1098 51.37 7.64 10.53
CA VAL A 1098 51.67 9.07 10.74
C VAL A 1098 52.77 9.30 11.79
N HIS A 1099 53.03 8.32 12.67
CA HIS A 1099 54.13 8.38 13.65
C HIS A 1099 55.48 7.88 13.11
N GLY A 1100 55.52 7.30 11.91
CA GLY A 1100 56.74 6.78 11.27
C GLY A 1100 57.44 7.73 10.29
N MET A 1101 56.89 8.93 10.06
CA MET A 1101 57.43 9.96 9.15
C MET A 1101 57.95 11.22 9.89
N ALA A 1102 58.41 11.06 11.14
CA ALA A 1102 59.08 12.13 11.90
C ALA A 1102 60.60 11.89 11.95
#